data_AF-A0A8H5BY72-F1
#
_entry.id   AF-A0A8H5BY72-F1
#
_cell.length_a   1.000
_cell.length_b   1.000
_cell.length_c   1.000
_cell.angle_alpha   90.00
_cell.angle_beta   90.00
_cell.angle_gamma   90.00
#
_symmetry.space_group_name_H-M   'P 1'
#
loop_
_entity.id
_entity.type
_entity.pdbx_description
1 polymer ?
#
loop_
_entity_poly.entity_id
_entity_poly.type
_entity_poly.pdbx_seq_one_letter_code
_entity_poly.pdbx_strand_id
1 'polypeptide(L)'
;MATRLLAANAQWARDVAQSEPNFFRESAKGQSPHTLWIGCADSRVPDSVITAARPGEIFVHRNIANQLHLDDHNVLSVLRYAVDYLGVQHVIIVGHTECGGAAACLGAARSPDLSLDGPISTLSNLPVDAALNRWLEPLTRIAASLQVSSVPHAEALPLVVEENVKAQVENLAKTKTITDAWTKGTPKGQEVWIHGWVYELSTGLLKDLNVSRGPPGAKSSNENDRVLVQIASYNTNLQGILGLPQDLVDWLAPTLQVSNFLANERRAPDIVAVGFQELLPLHLGLSGFSQSVIDNRDALIKSQIEAHAPNKESYSLIAKVVNVGIALLVYGRDDGIARQTSDVETAWTGSGPAFMGNKGAVGVRFRVNGPSDTAGETYTFINCHLTPHEHKLQARLADYNHIVKTLLFAPSSHTSTTPSTLYETSHLFVLGDLNHRLVVPKSQALTSEFSASLNSEQEREKLKEFDQLTVEWRKGNTLVGLREGEFWRFKPSYKYRIGEVDQYSAKRTPSWTDRILYTTYTDEPQIPDKSHIANLLYTSIPSYTTSDHKPVVSLLLLPARATGAPSATPMLKLPVAYRPTPDPRAVVKRYTGRIIDRIVGIIWWTLTLLGAGSGVFGIFNFIIGIGALRWWKGTPRSEV
;
A
#
# COMPACT_ATOMS: atom_id res chain seq x y z
N MET A 1 30.03 22.87 26.98
CA MET A 1 29.42 22.13 25.84
C MET A 1 28.87 20.77 26.25
N ALA A 2 29.63 19.88 26.93
CA ALA A 2 29.12 18.57 27.37
C ALA A 2 27.82 18.64 28.22
N THR A 3 27.74 19.58 29.17
CA THR A 3 26.53 19.81 29.99
C THR A 3 25.31 20.17 29.15
N ARG A 4 25.49 20.85 28.01
CA ARG A 4 24.39 21.20 27.10
C ARG A 4 23.83 19.95 26.40
N LEU A 5 24.68 18.99 26.04
CA LEU A 5 24.24 17.73 25.42
C LEU A 5 23.41 16.90 26.40
N LEU A 6 23.84 16.82 27.68
CA LEU A 6 23.07 16.15 28.73
C LEU A 6 21.73 16.84 28.98
N ALA A 7 21.70 18.17 28.99
CA ALA A 7 20.46 18.93 29.13
C ALA A 7 19.51 18.72 27.94
N ALA A 8 20.04 18.71 26.71
CA ALA A 8 19.27 18.45 25.50
C ALA A 8 18.71 17.02 25.47
N ASN A 9 19.50 16.02 25.88
CA ASN A 9 19.02 14.64 26.01
C ASN A 9 17.91 14.52 27.07
N ALA A 10 18.09 15.16 28.24
CA ALA A 10 17.07 15.15 29.28
C ALA A 10 15.76 15.80 28.82
N GLN A 11 15.85 16.87 28.00
CA GLN A 11 14.66 17.48 27.39
C GLN A 11 14.00 16.54 26.38
N TRP A 12 14.78 16.00 25.43
CA TRP A 12 14.28 15.03 24.44
C TRP A 12 13.59 13.84 25.10
N ALA A 13 14.18 13.28 26.16
CA ALA A 13 13.60 12.14 26.88
C ALA A 13 12.25 12.49 27.53
N ARG A 14 12.09 13.71 28.07
CA ARG A 14 10.80 14.18 28.60
C ARG A 14 9.76 14.34 27.49
N ASP A 15 10.15 14.97 26.39
CA ASP A 15 9.25 15.23 25.26
C ASP A 15 8.73 13.92 24.66
N VAL A 16 9.62 12.95 24.43
CA VAL A 16 9.24 11.62 23.93
C VAL A 16 8.40 10.85 24.94
N ALA A 17 8.71 10.89 26.24
CA ALA A 17 7.89 10.22 27.25
C ALA A 17 6.49 10.85 27.39
N GLN A 18 6.35 12.14 27.08
CA GLN A 18 5.06 12.81 27.08
C GLN A 18 4.23 12.45 25.85
N SER A 19 4.84 12.40 24.66
CA SER A 19 4.15 12.04 23.42
C SER A 19 3.88 10.54 23.30
N GLU A 20 4.81 9.71 23.79
CA GLU A 20 4.80 8.25 23.68
C GLU A 20 5.17 7.60 25.03
N PRO A 21 4.22 7.50 25.98
CA PRO A 21 4.50 7.09 27.37
C PRO A 21 5.18 5.73 27.56
N ASN A 22 5.03 4.81 26.59
CA ASN A 22 5.63 3.48 26.65
C ASN A 22 6.93 3.35 25.83
N PHE A 23 7.33 4.38 25.08
CA PHE A 23 8.44 4.30 24.12
C PHE A 23 9.71 3.69 24.73
N PHE A 24 10.25 4.30 25.78
CA PHE A 24 11.49 3.82 26.41
C PHE A 24 11.35 2.44 27.04
N ARG A 25 10.15 2.08 27.53
CA ARG A 25 9.90 0.76 28.12
C ARG A 25 9.89 -0.33 27.04
N GLU A 26 9.34 -0.03 25.87
CA GLU A 26 9.34 -0.95 24.73
C GLU A 26 10.73 -1.03 24.10
N SER A 27 11.39 0.11 23.86
CA SER A 27 12.77 0.14 23.33
C SER A 27 13.77 -0.58 24.22
N ALA A 28 13.57 -0.56 25.55
CA ALA A 28 14.43 -1.28 26.48
C ALA A 28 14.31 -2.82 26.40
N LYS A 29 13.24 -3.36 25.77
CA LYS A 29 13.06 -4.81 25.65
C LYS A 29 13.99 -5.45 24.61
N GLY A 30 14.49 -4.66 23.65
CA GLY A 30 15.41 -5.13 22.64
C GLY A 30 15.37 -4.30 21.36
N GLN A 31 16.20 -4.69 20.40
CA GLN A 31 16.27 -4.10 19.06
C GLN A 31 15.93 -5.16 18.01
N SER A 32 15.36 -4.72 16.90
CA SER A 32 15.08 -5.57 15.74
C SER A 32 15.35 -4.80 14.44
N PRO A 33 16.62 -4.42 14.20
CA PRO A 33 16.95 -3.59 13.06
C PRO A 33 16.76 -4.36 11.75
N HIS A 34 16.19 -3.69 10.76
CA HIS A 34 16.05 -4.24 9.40
C HIS A 34 17.34 -4.05 8.58
N THR A 35 18.14 -3.03 8.94
CA THR A 35 19.30 -2.58 8.17
C THR A 35 20.55 -2.41 9.04
N LEU A 36 21.71 -2.80 8.49
CA LEU A 36 23.04 -2.39 8.94
C LEU A 36 23.53 -1.22 8.06
N TRP A 37 23.77 -0.08 8.68
CA TRP A 37 24.34 1.12 8.06
C TRP A 37 25.83 1.21 8.33
N ILE A 38 26.64 1.22 7.28
CA ILE A 38 28.09 1.46 7.33
C ILE A 38 28.37 2.81 6.65
N GLY A 39 28.67 3.83 7.45
CA GLY A 39 28.78 5.21 6.96
C GLY A 39 30.04 5.95 7.43
N CYS A 40 30.20 7.18 6.94
CA CYS A 40 31.30 8.04 7.37
C CYS A 40 31.08 8.59 8.80
N ALA A 41 32.15 8.79 9.56
CA ALA A 41 32.13 9.44 10.88
C ALA A 41 31.90 10.96 10.81
N ASP A 42 31.70 11.53 9.61
CA ASP A 42 31.38 12.95 9.41
C ASP A 42 30.11 13.36 10.18
N SER A 43 30.24 14.34 11.07
CA SER A 43 29.15 14.79 11.94
C SER A 43 27.90 15.32 11.21
N ARG A 44 28.01 15.64 9.91
CA ARG A 44 26.90 16.11 9.07
C ARG A 44 26.04 14.98 8.52
N VAL A 45 26.46 13.72 8.67
CA VAL A 45 25.79 12.53 8.09
C VAL A 45 25.32 11.53 9.17
N PRO A 46 24.48 11.94 10.14
CA PRO A 46 23.87 11.01 11.09
C PRO A 46 22.74 10.19 10.44
N ASP A 47 22.89 8.87 10.40
CA ASP A 47 22.01 7.88 9.74
C ASP A 47 20.52 8.02 10.11
N SER A 48 20.19 7.99 11.40
CA SER A 48 18.82 8.08 11.92
C SER A 48 18.16 9.43 11.66
N VAL A 49 18.93 10.51 11.53
CA VAL A 49 18.38 11.85 11.23
C VAL A 49 18.07 11.96 9.75
N ILE A 50 18.99 11.55 8.88
CA ILE A 50 18.82 11.69 7.42
C ILE A 50 17.79 10.71 6.86
N THR A 51 17.52 9.60 7.55
CA THR A 51 16.49 8.62 7.19
C THR A 51 15.21 8.73 8.01
N ALA A 52 15.16 9.64 9.00
CA ALA A 52 14.08 9.72 9.98
C ALA A 52 13.78 8.39 10.72
N ALA A 53 14.79 7.52 10.85
CA ALA A 53 14.64 6.22 11.51
C ALA A 53 14.52 6.34 13.03
N ARG A 54 13.74 5.45 13.62
CA ARG A 54 13.55 5.36 15.07
C ARG A 54 14.72 4.63 15.73
N PRO A 55 15.02 4.94 17.01
CA PRO A 55 15.96 4.14 17.80
C PRO A 55 15.61 2.63 17.75
N GLY A 56 16.56 1.81 17.31
CA GLY A 56 16.41 0.36 17.18
C GLY A 56 16.06 -0.15 15.78
N GLU A 57 15.77 0.72 14.82
CA GLU A 57 15.46 0.34 13.42
C GLU A 57 16.72 0.14 12.56
N ILE A 58 17.79 0.88 12.84
CA ILE A 58 19.07 0.81 12.12
C ILE A 58 20.18 0.39 13.09
N PHE A 59 20.96 -0.62 12.70
CA PHE A 59 22.22 -0.97 13.36
C PHE A 59 23.37 -0.26 12.66
N VAL A 60 24.27 0.40 13.40
CA VAL A 60 25.16 1.41 12.81
C VAL A 60 26.63 1.10 13.09
N HIS A 61 27.46 1.23 12.06
CA HIS A 61 28.91 1.32 12.16
C HIS A 61 29.41 2.55 11.38
N ARG A 62 30.33 3.33 11.97
CA ARG A 62 30.84 4.55 11.37
C ARG A 62 32.35 4.65 11.51
N ASN A 63 33.02 5.04 10.43
CA ASN A 63 34.47 5.23 10.39
C ASN A 63 34.85 6.32 9.37
N ILE A 64 36.13 6.64 9.24
CA ILE A 64 36.57 7.71 8.34
C ILE A 64 36.44 7.22 6.89
N ALA A 65 35.70 7.98 6.06
CA ALA A 65 35.46 7.67 4.65
C ALA A 65 34.84 6.29 4.37
N ASN A 66 33.99 5.82 5.29
CA ASN A 66 33.15 4.62 5.14
C ASN A 66 33.91 3.39 4.58
N GLN A 67 35.16 3.21 5.00
CA GLN A 67 36.05 2.13 4.55
C GLN A 67 35.63 0.79 5.17
N LEU A 68 35.84 -0.28 4.42
CA LEU A 68 35.73 -1.67 4.87
C LEU A 68 37.02 -2.42 4.54
N HIS A 69 37.83 -2.68 5.56
CA HIS A 69 39.02 -3.50 5.45
C HIS A 69 38.68 -4.96 5.79
N LEU A 70 39.15 -5.90 4.98
CA LEU A 70 38.84 -7.33 5.13
C LEU A 70 39.53 -7.98 6.34
N ASP A 71 40.44 -7.28 6.99
CA ASP A 71 41.16 -7.67 8.20
C ASP A 71 40.78 -6.81 9.43
N ASP A 72 39.87 -5.84 9.28
CA ASP A 72 39.37 -5.05 10.41
C ASP A 72 38.32 -5.82 11.22
N HIS A 73 38.76 -6.37 12.35
CA HIS A 73 37.91 -7.08 13.28
C HIS A 73 36.77 -6.22 13.84
N ASN A 74 36.89 -4.89 13.85
CA ASN A 74 35.81 -4.01 14.31
C ASN A 74 34.60 -4.13 13.39
N VAL A 75 34.73 -3.78 12.11
CA VAL A 75 33.60 -3.84 11.17
C VAL A 75 33.15 -5.28 10.90
N LEU A 76 34.05 -6.25 10.88
CA LEU A 76 33.70 -7.66 10.68
C LEU A 76 32.86 -8.22 11.83
N SER A 77 33.16 -7.83 13.08
CA SER A 77 32.37 -8.27 14.24
C SER A 77 30.97 -7.66 14.24
N VAL A 78 30.84 -6.38 13.86
CA VAL A 78 29.54 -5.70 13.69
C VAL A 78 28.73 -6.38 12.59
N LEU A 79 29.35 -6.64 11.43
CA LEU A 79 28.68 -7.29 10.30
C LEU A 79 28.16 -8.68 10.68
N ARG A 80 28.99 -9.51 11.33
CA ARG A 80 28.60 -10.84 11.80
C ARG A 80 27.44 -10.77 12.78
N TYR A 81 27.50 -9.85 13.74
CA TYR A 81 26.44 -9.69 14.73
C TYR A 81 25.12 -9.24 14.07
N ALA A 82 25.16 -8.29 13.14
CA ALA A 82 23.97 -7.81 12.46
C ALA A 82 23.28 -8.92 11.64
N VAL A 83 24.05 -9.66 10.86
CA VAL A 83 23.52 -10.71 9.98
C VAL A 83 23.09 -11.95 10.75
N ASP A 84 23.95 -12.51 11.60
CA ASP A 84 23.68 -13.80 12.24
C ASP A 84 22.77 -13.68 13.45
N TYR A 85 22.94 -12.63 14.25
CA TYR A 85 22.29 -12.52 15.55
C TYR A 85 21.07 -11.60 15.51
N LEU A 86 21.16 -10.43 14.87
CA LEU A 86 20.03 -9.52 14.75
C LEU A 86 19.07 -9.96 13.63
N GLY A 87 19.58 -10.55 12.56
CA GLY A 87 18.76 -10.99 11.43
C GLY A 87 18.53 -9.88 10.40
N VAL A 88 19.48 -8.94 10.30
CA VAL A 88 19.44 -7.85 9.32
C VAL A 88 19.37 -8.43 7.90
N GLN A 89 18.52 -7.82 7.07
CA GLN A 89 18.32 -8.20 5.67
C GLN A 89 19.13 -7.31 4.72
N HIS A 90 19.40 -6.06 5.10
CA HIS A 90 20.07 -5.08 4.24
C HIS A 90 21.34 -4.55 4.89
N VAL A 91 22.47 -4.63 4.19
CA VAL A 91 23.74 -3.99 4.57
C VAL A 91 24.03 -2.86 3.58
N ILE A 92 24.11 -1.64 4.07
CA ILE A 92 24.23 -0.45 3.22
C ILE A 92 25.56 0.25 3.51
N ILE A 93 26.40 0.37 2.49
CA ILE A 93 27.56 1.27 2.51
C ILE A 93 27.11 2.63 2.03
N VAL A 94 27.36 3.67 2.82
CA VAL A 94 26.96 5.04 2.50
C VAL A 94 28.16 5.98 2.50
N GLY A 95 28.53 6.43 1.30
CA GLY A 95 29.43 7.56 1.09
C GLY A 95 28.68 8.89 1.20
N HIS A 96 29.40 10.02 1.09
CA HIS A 96 28.75 11.32 1.01
C HIS A 96 29.58 12.33 0.23
N THR A 97 28.92 13.32 -0.38
CA THR A 97 29.61 14.43 -1.06
C THR A 97 30.41 15.27 -0.07
N GLU A 98 31.45 15.97 -0.55
CA GLU A 98 32.38 16.75 0.28
C GLU A 98 32.95 15.98 1.48
N CYS A 99 33.27 14.69 1.27
CA CYS A 99 33.92 13.84 2.27
C CYS A 99 35.38 14.23 2.44
N GLY A 100 35.74 14.70 3.64
CA GLY A 100 37.10 15.16 3.95
C GLY A 100 38.17 14.07 3.80
N GLY A 101 37.84 12.81 4.12
CA GLY A 101 38.75 11.68 3.92
C GLY A 101 39.00 11.41 2.43
N ALA A 102 37.94 11.40 1.62
CA ALA A 102 38.06 11.23 0.17
C ALA A 102 38.80 12.41 -0.49
N ALA A 103 38.58 13.63 -0.03
CA ALA A 103 39.30 14.82 -0.50
C ALA A 103 40.81 14.75 -0.18
N ALA A 104 41.18 14.27 1.01
CA ALA A 104 42.59 14.03 1.36
C ALA A 104 43.23 12.97 0.45
N CYS A 105 42.55 11.85 0.19
CA CYS A 105 42.99 10.82 -0.75
C CYS A 105 43.15 11.34 -2.18
N LEU A 106 42.20 12.16 -2.66
CA LEU A 106 42.31 12.81 -3.97
C LEU A 106 43.49 13.78 -4.03
N GLY A 107 43.74 14.53 -2.97
CA GLY A 107 44.91 15.40 -2.85
C GLY A 107 46.22 14.61 -2.93
N ALA A 108 46.32 13.51 -2.19
CA ALA A 108 47.48 12.61 -2.23
C ALA A 108 47.67 11.97 -3.61
N ALA A 109 46.57 11.54 -4.26
CA ALA A 109 46.59 10.99 -5.61
C ALA A 109 47.07 11.96 -6.69
N ARG A 110 46.97 13.27 -6.44
CA ARG A 110 47.47 14.34 -7.32
C ARG A 110 48.90 14.74 -7.03
N SER A 111 49.47 14.27 -5.91
CA SER A 111 50.84 14.59 -5.55
C SER A 111 51.81 13.93 -6.53
N PRO A 112 52.81 14.66 -7.07
CA PRO A 112 53.87 14.06 -7.89
C PRO A 112 54.75 13.10 -7.09
N ASP A 113 54.74 13.21 -5.75
CA ASP A 113 55.53 12.38 -4.84
C ASP A 113 54.84 11.05 -4.52
N LEU A 114 53.63 10.80 -5.04
CA LEU A 114 52.93 9.54 -4.82
C LEU A 114 53.64 8.41 -5.58
N SER A 115 54.12 7.41 -4.84
CA SER A 115 54.57 6.12 -5.39
C SER A 115 53.58 5.03 -5.02
N LEU A 116 53.01 4.34 -6.02
CA LEU A 116 52.12 3.20 -5.81
C LEU A 116 52.87 1.90 -5.46
N ASP A 117 54.16 1.83 -5.80
CA ASP A 117 55.04 0.67 -5.53
C ASP A 117 55.63 0.71 -4.11
N GLY A 118 55.45 1.83 -3.40
CA GLY A 118 55.92 2.06 -2.05
C GLY A 118 54.79 2.28 -1.03
N PRO A 119 55.16 2.57 0.23
CA PRO A 119 54.20 2.93 1.25
C PRO A 119 53.50 4.26 0.92
N ILE A 120 52.17 4.28 1.00
CA ILE A 120 51.36 5.47 0.69
C ILE A 120 51.17 6.32 1.96
N SER A 121 51.50 7.61 1.86
CA SER A 121 51.13 8.61 2.87
C SER A 121 50.04 9.52 2.29
N THR A 122 48.81 9.37 2.79
CA THR A 122 47.68 10.21 2.38
C THR A 122 47.81 11.63 2.93
N LEU A 123 48.28 11.74 4.17
CA LEU A 123 48.55 12.98 4.89
C LEU A 123 50.06 13.09 5.07
N SER A 124 50.70 13.88 4.20
CA SER A 124 52.16 14.03 4.13
C SER A 124 52.79 14.57 5.42
N ASN A 125 52.02 15.27 6.26
CA ASN A 125 52.44 15.76 7.56
C ASN A 125 52.42 14.68 8.67
N LEU A 126 51.96 13.46 8.37
CA LEU A 126 51.94 12.33 9.28
C LEU A 126 52.90 11.23 8.80
N PRO A 127 53.47 10.43 9.74
CA PRO A 127 54.20 9.22 9.39
C PRO A 127 53.35 8.28 8.53
N VAL A 128 53.98 7.56 7.60
CA VAL A 128 53.32 6.57 6.73
C VAL A 128 52.56 5.51 7.54
N ASP A 129 53.13 5.07 8.66
CA ASP A 129 52.56 4.04 9.54
C ASP A 129 51.53 4.59 10.53
N ALA A 130 51.28 5.90 10.53
CA ALA A 130 50.22 6.51 11.32
C ALA A 130 48.88 5.83 10.98
N ALA A 131 48.07 5.58 12.01
CA ALA A 131 46.82 4.83 11.88
C ALA A 131 45.91 5.40 10.77
N LEU A 132 45.83 6.73 10.65
CA LEU A 132 45.02 7.40 9.64
C LEU A 132 45.57 7.22 8.21
N ASN A 133 46.89 7.20 8.03
CA ASN A 133 47.50 6.94 6.72
C ASN A 133 47.27 5.50 6.28
N ARG A 134 47.49 4.53 7.17
CA ARG A 134 47.18 3.11 6.91
C ARG A 134 45.70 2.88 6.63
N TRP A 135 44.82 3.58 7.34
CA TRP A 135 43.37 3.50 7.13
C TRP A 135 42.94 4.01 5.75
N LEU A 136 43.48 5.17 5.32
CA LEU A 136 43.09 5.80 4.05
C LEU A 136 43.86 5.27 2.84
N GLU A 137 44.89 4.46 3.04
CA GLU A 137 45.75 3.93 1.98
C GLU A 137 44.98 3.27 0.83
N PRO A 138 43.98 2.37 1.07
CA PRO A 138 43.22 1.77 -0.02
C PRO A 138 42.41 2.79 -0.83
N LEU A 139 41.82 3.79 -0.17
CA LEU A 139 41.07 4.85 -0.85
C LEU A 139 42.00 5.75 -1.68
N THR A 140 43.21 6.01 -1.21
CA THR A 140 44.22 6.74 -1.99
C THR A 140 44.62 5.96 -3.25
N ARG A 141 44.72 4.64 -3.18
CA ARG A 141 44.93 3.80 -4.39
C ARG A 141 43.76 3.88 -5.37
N ILE A 142 42.52 3.85 -4.86
CA ILE A 142 41.32 4.03 -5.70
C ILE A 142 41.38 5.41 -6.39
N ALA A 143 41.61 6.48 -5.64
CA ALA A 143 41.71 7.84 -6.18
C ALA A 143 42.80 7.96 -7.26
N ALA A 144 43.97 7.34 -7.06
CA ALA A 144 45.05 7.33 -8.05
C ALA A 144 44.67 6.54 -9.31
N SER A 145 43.92 5.44 -9.17
CA SER A 145 43.50 4.59 -10.30
C SER A 145 42.52 5.26 -11.25
N LEU A 146 41.77 6.26 -10.78
CA LEU A 146 40.80 6.99 -11.60
C LEU A 146 41.44 7.96 -12.60
N GLN A 147 42.74 8.26 -12.47
CA GLN A 147 43.47 9.15 -13.38
C GLN A 147 42.83 10.54 -13.53
N VAL A 148 42.14 11.02 -12.48
CA VAL A 148 41.42 12.31 -12.44
C VAL A 148 42.31 13.48 -12.00
N SER A 149 43.60 13.41 -12.30
CA SER A 149 44.59 14.41 -11.90
C SER A 149 44.41 15.74 -12.62
N SER A 150 43.87 15.74 -13.84
CA SER A 150 43.56 16.94 -14.65
C SER A 150 42.11 17.45 -14.50
N VAL A 151 41.23 16.69 -13.84
CA VAL A 151 39.81 17.04 -13.67
C VAL A 151 39.63 18.06 -12.52
N PRO A 152 38.75 19.06 -12.63
CA PRO A 152 38.47 19.98 -11.52
C PRO A 152 38.07 19.25 -10.23
N HIS A 153 38.47 19.76 -9.06
CA HIS A 153 38.20 19.09 -7.77
C HIS A 153 36.71 18.80 -7.54
N ALA A 154 35.83 19.74 -7.89
CA ALA A 154 34.38 19.62 -7.74
C ALA A 154 33.78 18.48 -8.59
N GLU A 155 34.43 18.10 -9.69
CA GLU A 155 33.98 17.01 -10.56
C GLU A 155 34.68 15.69 -10.19
N ALA A 156 35.94 15.75 -9.76
CA ALA A 156 36.73 14.57 -9.41
C ALA A 156 36.33 13.95 -8.06
N LEU A 157 36.03 14.76 -7.05
CA LEU A 157 35.72 14.27 -5.70
C LEU A 157 34.47 13.37 -5.66
N PRO A 158 33.34 13.71 -6.32
CA PRO A 158 32.20 12.81 -6.40
C PRO A 158 32.55 11.44 -6.99
N LEU A 159 33.41 11.39 -8.02
CA LEU A 159 33.86 10.12 -8.60
C LEU A 159 34.65 9.28 -7.61
N VAL A 160 35.57 9.88 -6.84
CA VAL A 160 36.32 9.17 -5.79
C VAL A 160 35.38 8.62 -4.72
N VAL A 161 34.35 9.39 -4.33
CA VAL A 161 33.35 8.95 -3.35
C VAL A 161 32.52 7.78 -3.89
N GLU A 162 32.00 7.87 -5.11
CA GLU A 162 31.18 6.82 -5.71
C GLU A 162 32.00 5.53 -5.91
N GLU A 163 33.22 5.63 -6.42
CA GLU A 163 34.10 4.48 -6.65
C GLU A 163 34.56 3.83 -5.34
N ASN A 164 34.75 4.64 -4.30
CA ASN A 164 34.97 4.10 -2.96
C ASN A 164 33.79 3.24 -2.50
N VAL A 165 32.57 3.76 -2.60
CA VAL A 165 31.35 3.01 -2.21
C VAL A 165 31.26 1.69 -2.96
N LYS A 166 31.48 1.70 -4.29
CA LYS A 166 31.48 0.49 -5.12
C LYS A 166 32.54 -0.52 -4.65
N ALA A 167 33.76 -0.06 -4.39
CA ALA A 167 34.83 -0.90 -3.86
C ALA A 167 34.47 -1.54 -2.50
N GLN A 168 33.83 -0.78 -1.59
CA GLN A 168 33.45 -1.34 -0.29
C GLN A 168 32.27 -2.31 -0.37
N VAL A 169 31.34 -2.12 -1.31
CA VAL A 169 30.30 -3.12 -1.64
C VAL A 169 30.94 -4.43 -2.09
N GLU A 170 31.95 -4.35 -2.96
CA GLU A 170 32.71 -5.53 -3.39
C GLU A 170 33.51 -6.17 -2.25
N ASN A 171 34.08 -5.39 -1.33
CA ASN A 171 34.74 -5.93 -0.15
C ASN A 171 33.74 -6.63 0.79
N LEU A 172 32.56 -6.05 1.03
CA LEU A 172 31.51 -6.69 1.84
C LEU A 172 31.11 -8.05 1.27
N ALA A 173 30.93 -8.13 -0.06
CA ALA A 173 30.60 -9.37 -0.76
C ALA A 173 31.67 -10.47 -0.60
N LYS A 174 32.93 -10.10 -0.36
CA LYS A 174 34.05 -11.03 -0.11
C LYS A 174 34.16 -11.48 1.35
N THR A 175 33.44 -10.85 2.28
CA THR A 175 33.53 -11.22 3.69
C THR A 175 32.99 -12.63 3.95
N LYS A 176 33.57 -13.31 4.94
CA LYS A 176 33.10 -14.65 5.32
C LYS A 176 31.64 -14.66 5.76
N THR A 177 31.18 -13.61 6.44
CA THR A 177 29.79 -13.48 6.89
C THR A 177 28.81 -13.49 5.71
N ILE A 178 29.05 -12.66 4.69
CA ILE A 178 28.15 -12.55 3.54
C ILE A 178 28.24 -13.79 2.66
N THR A 179 29.45 -14.28 2.40
CA THR A 179 29.63 -15.51 1.61
C THR A 179 28.99 -16.73 2.27
N ASP A 180 29.11 -16.89 3.60
CA ASP A 180 28.37 -17.92 4.35
C ASP A 180 26.86 -17.71 4.21
N ALA A 181 26.35 -16.48 4.40
CA ALA A 181 24.93 -16.16 4.28
C ALA A 181 24.35 -16.53 2.91
N TRP A 182 25.08 -16.27 1.83
CA TRP A 182 24.64 -16.58 0.47
C TRP A 182 24.78 -18.03 0.07
N THR A 183 25.77 -18.75 0.59
CA THR A 183 26.05 -20.14 0.18
C THR A 183 25.40 -21.18 1.09
N LYS A 184 25.27 -20.88 2.38
CA LYS A 184 24.77 -21.80 3.41
C LYS A 184 23.45 -21.34 4.03
N GLY A 185 23.03 -20.10 3.76
CA GLY A 185 21.93 -19.45 4.47
C GLY A 185 22.39 -18.81 5.77
N THR A 186 21.57 -17.90 6.30
CA THR A 186 21.77 -17.28 7.62
C THR A 186 21.15 -18.13 8.73
N PRO A 187 21.62 -18.03 9.99
CA PRO A 187 21.01 -18.74 11.12
C PRO A 187 19.51 -18.47 11.33
N LYS A 188 19.04 -17.29 10.93
CA LYS A 188 17.63 -16.88 11.02
C LYS A 188 16.84 -17.06 9.72
N GLY A 189 17.47 -17.58 8.66
CA GLY A 189 16.83 -17.96 7.41
C GLY A 189 16.46 -16.81 6.47
N GLN A 190 16.86 -15.58 6.77
CA GLN A 190 16.65 -14.43 5.89
C GLN A 190 17.74 -14.34 4.80
N GLU A 191 17.36 -13.80 3.64
CA GLU A 191 18.30 -13.38 2.60
C GLU A 191 18.98 -12.06 2.99
N VAL A 192 20.23 -11.89 2.58
CA VAL A 192 21.03 -10.71 2.88
C VAL A 192 21.43 -10.02 1.59
N TRP A 193 21.15 -8.72 1.52
CA TRP A 193 21.48 -7.85 0.40
C TRP A 193 22.49 -6.79 0.82
N ILE A 194 23.39 -6.44 -0.09
CA ILE A 194 24.34 -5.34 0.06
C ILE A 194 23.95 -4.23 -0.90
N HIS A 195 23.96 -2.98 -0.43
CA HIS A 195 23.64 -1.78 -1.21
C HIS A 195 24.76 -0.75 -1.08
N GLY A 196 24.89 0.13 -2.08
CA GLY A 196 25.89 1.20 -2.12
C GLY A 196 25.25 2.54 -2.48
N TRP A 197 25.23 3.46 -1.53
CA TRP A 197 24.58 4.76 -1.66
C TRP A 197 25.53 5.93 -1.41
N VAL A 198 25.15 7.12 -1.87
CA VAL A 198 25.83 8.39 -1.58
C VAL A 198 24.83 9.41 -1.05
N TYR A 199 25.15 10.00 0.11
CA TYR A 199 24.40 11.12 0.66
C TYR A 199 24.93 12.45 0.10
N GLU A 200 24.07 13.22 -0.53
CA GLU A 200 24.41 14.54 -1.05
C GLU A 200 24.15 15.62 -0.01
N LEU A 201 25.22 16.22 0.54
CA LEU A 201 25.12 17.22 1.60
C LEU A 201 24.36 18.49 1.19
N SER A 202 24.42 18.87 -0.10
CA SER A 202 23.80 20.09 -0.60
C SER A 202 22.28 19.98 -0.70
N THR A 203 21.75 18.79 -0.98
CA THR A 203 20.31 18.53 -1.19
C THR A 203 19.67 17.79 -0.02
N GLY A 204 20.46 17.08 0.79
CA GLY A 204 19.95 16.21 1.85
C GLY A 204 19.36 14.90 1.33
N LEU A 205 19.64 14.51 0.08
CA LEU A 205 19.10 13.31 -0.55
C LEU A 205 20.14 12.17 -0.57
N LEU A 206 19.64 10.94 -0.46
CA LEU A 206 20.42 9.72 -0.74
C LEU A 206 20.26 9.36 -2.21
N LYS A 207 21.37 8.95 -2.84
CA LYS A 207 21.44 8.46 -4.22
C LYS A 207 21.90 7.00 -4.21
N ASP A 208 21.10 6.11 -4.80
CA ASP A 208 21.53 4.73 -5.05
C ASP A 208 22.48 4.66 -6.26
N LEU A 209 23.62 3.99 -6.09
CA LEU A 209 24.59 3.79 -7.17
C LEU A 209 24.27 2.58 -8.07
N ASN A 210 23.18 1.86 -7.79
CA ASN A 210 22.72 0.67 -8.51
C ASN A 210 23.77 -0.46 -8.55
N VAL A 211 24.51 -0.62 -7.46
CA VAL A 211 25.58 -1.63 -7.32
C VAL A 211 25.22 -2.76 -6.35
N SER A 212 23.92 -2.95 -6.10
CA SER A 212 23.44 -3.92 -5.13
C SER A 212 23.89 -5.35 -5.46
N ARG A 213 24.23 -6.12 -4.43
CA ARG A 213 24.62 -7.54 -4.50
C ARG A 213 23.72 -8.38 -3.60
N GLY A 214 23.25 -9.51 -4.09
CA GLY A 214 22.43 -10.47 -3.35
C GLY A 214 22.87 -11.91 -3.58
N PRO A 215 22.11 -12.90 -3.08
CA PRO A 215 22.42 -14.32 -3.25
C PRO A 215 22.65 -14.71 -4.72
N PRO A 216 23.59 -15.61 -5.04
CA PRO A 216 23.84 -16.06 -6.41
C PRO A 216 22.57 -16.55 -7.11
N GLY A 217 22.26 -16.00 -8.30
CA GLY A 217 21.04 -16.31 -9.05
C GLY A 217 19.83 -15.44 -8.69
N ALA A 218 19.88 -14.69 -7.57
CA ALA A 218 18.97 -13.59 -7.35
C ALA A 218 19.37 -12.46 -8.31
N LYS A 219 18.56 -12.23 -9.36
CA LYS A 219 18.63 -10.94 -10.05
C LYS A 219 18.29 -9.89 -8.99
N SER A 220 19.04 -8.79 -8.97
CA SER A 220 18.56 -7.53 -8.39
C SER A 220 17.24 -7.21 -9.08
N SER A 221 16.12 -7.73 -8.60
CA SER A 221 14.83 -7.15 -8.90
C SER A 221 14.89 -5.83 -8.18
N ASN A 222 15.20 -4.76 -8.90
CA ASN A 222 15.03 -3.43 -8.36
C ASN A 222 13.62 -3.41 -7.75
N GLU A 223 13.49 -3.18 -6.45
CA GLU A 223 12.16 -3.03 -5.84
C GLU A 223 11.37 -1.91 -6.54
N ASN A 224 12.09 -0.98 -7.21
CA ASN A 224 11.57 0.03 -8.12
C ASN A 224 10.84 -0.52 -9.36
N ASP A 225 11.10 -1.75 -9.81
CA ASP A 225 10.41 -2.35 -10.97
C ASP A 225 9.12 -3.09 -10.58
N ARG A 226 8.89 -3.31 -9.29
CA ARG A 226 7.66 -3.96 -8.78
C ARG A 226 6.51 -2.99 -8.83
N VAL A 227 5.30 -3.46 -9.14
CA VAL A 227 4.10 -2.61 -9.23
C VAL A 227 3.58 -2.28 -7.83
N LEU A 228 3.43 -0.98 -7.56
CA LEU A 228 2.85 -0.45 -6.33
C LEU A 228 1.37 -0.12 -6.57
N VAL A 229 0.48 -0.71 -5.79
CA VAL A 229 -0.98 -0.57 -5.93
C VAL A 229 -1.56 0.01 -4.66
N GLN A 230 -2.24 1.15 -4.77
CA GLN A 230 -3.04 1.73 -3.68
C GLN A 230 -4.51 1.39 -3.87
N ILE A 231 -5.14 0.87 -2.82
CA ILE A 231 -6.57 0.52 -2.81
C ILE A 231 -7.24 1.24 -1.67
N ALA A 232 -8.33 1.93 -1.98
CA ALA A 232 -9.08 2.77 -1.05
C ALA A 232 -10.55 2.38 -1.10
N SER A 233 -11.20 2.15 0.06
CA SER A 233 -12.62 1.84 0.17
C SER A 233 -13.33 2.75 1.17
N TYR A 234 -14.51 3.26 0.82
CA TYR A 234 -15.32 4.05 1.74
C TYR A 234 -16.83 3.92 1.51
N ASN A 235 -17.55 3.50 2.54
CA ASN A 235 -19.00 3.60 2.60
C ASN A 235 -19.40 5.02 3.05
N THR A 236 -20.07 5.77 2.17
CA THR A 236 -20.39 7.19 2.40
C THR A 236 -21.78 7.43 3.01
N ASN A 237 -22.50 6.38 3.42
CA ASN A 237 -23.80 6.50 4.10
C ASN A 237 -24.83 7.40 3.38
N LEU A 238 -24.97 7.19 2.06
CA LEU A 238 -25.94 7.84 1.16
C LEU A 238 -25.80 9.35 1.02
N GLN A 239 -24.64 9.92 1.37
CA GLN A 239 -24.44 11.36 1.45
C GLN A 239 -24.19 12.06 0.10
N GLY A 240 -23.99 11.32 -1.01
CA GLY A 240 -23.84 11.95 -2.33
C GLY A 240 -22.60 12.84 -2.42
N ILE A 241 -22.81 14.08 -2.85
CA ILE A 241 -21.75 15.10 -2.94
C ILE A 241 -21.21 15.46 -1.53
N LEU A 242 -22.04 15.37 -0.49
CA LEU A 242 -21.68 15.69 0.90
C LEU A 242 -20.91 14.57 1.61
N GLY A 243 -20.77 13.39 0.97
CA GLY A 243 -20.20 12.20 1.60
C GLY A 243 -18.70 12.21 1.77
N LEU A 244 -17.99 13.10 1.07
CA LEU A 244 -16.55 13.27 1.20
C LEU A 244 -16.21 14.68 1.69
N PRO A 245 -15.21 14.83 2.57
CA PRO A 245 -14.59 16.13 2.81
C PRO A 245 -13.98 16.68 1.51
N GLN A 246 -13.79 17.99 1.48
CA GLN A 246 -13.20 18.68 0.34
C GLN A 246 -11.74 18.27 0.10
N ASP A 247 -11.06 17.89 1.17
CA ASP A 247 -9.70 17.39 1.19
C ASP A 247 -9.70 15.85 1.30
N LEU A 248 -9.05 15.16 0.36
CA LEU A 248 -8.92 13.69 0.36
C LEU A 248 -7.54 13.20 0.77
N VAL A 249 -6.63 14.09 1.16
CA VAL A 249 -5.20 13.83 1.36
C VAL A 249 -4.95 12.73 2.38
N ASP A 250 -5.57 12.81 3.55
CA ASP A 250 -5.39 11.80 4.62
C ASP A 250 -5.69 10.38 4.12
N TRP A 251 -6.62 10.23 3.16
CA TRP A 251 -7.05 8.93 2.63
C TRP A 251 -6.32 8.52 1.35
N LEU A 252 -6.05 9.46 0.45
CA LEU A 252 -5.51 9.18 -0.89
C LEU A 252 -4.02 9.50 -1.05
N ALA A 253 -3.42 10.25 -0.13
CA ALA A 253 -1.97 10.47 -0.05
C ALA A 253 -1.33 9.93 1.24
N PRO A 254 -1.70 8.73 1.74
CA PRO A 254 -1.06 8.16 2.93
C PRO A 254 0.42 7.78 2.67
N THR A 255 0.84 7.77 1.40
CA THR A 255 2.24 7.64 0.96
C THR A 255 3.17 8.68 1.60
N LEU A 256 2.67 9.83 2.07
CA LEU A 256 3.47 10.79 2.83
C LEU A 256 3.78 10.33 4.27
N GLN A 257 2.95 9.44 4.86
CA GLN A 257 3.12 8.92 6.21
C GLN A 257 3.78 7.53 6.25
N VAL A 258 3.83 6.79 5.14
CA VAL A 258 4.62 5.54 5.01
C VAL A 258 6.08 5.88 4.71
N SER A 259 6.70 6.67 5.60
CA SER A 259 8.05 7.21 5.44
C SER A 259 9.17 6.18 5.69
N ASN A 260 8.86 4.95 6.09
CA ASN A 260 9.90 3.97 6.47
C ASN A 260 10.18 2.91 5.38
N PHE A 261 9.23 2.64 4.47
CA PHE A 261 9.45 1.71 3.34
C PHE A 261 9.78 2.45 2.03
N LEU A 262 9.23 3.66 1.83
CA LEU A 262 9.54 4.53 0.68
C LEU A 262 10.77 5.42 0.92
N ALA A 263 11.57 5.12 1.94
CA ALA A 263 12.76 5.90 2.31
C ALA A 263 13.87 5.87 1.24
N ASN A 264 13.78 4.94 0.28
CA ASN A 264 14.75 4.83 -0.82
C ASN A 264 14.46 5.85 -1.93
N GLU A 265 13.18 6.09 -2.28
CA GLU A 265 12.67 7.21 -3.09
C GLU A 265 11.17 7.37 -2.76
N ARG A 266 10.70 8.60 -2.52
CA ARG A 266 9.25 8.85 -2.37
C ARG A 266 8.57 8.49 -3.69
N ARG A 267 7.98 7.30 -3.79
CA ARG A 267 7.36 6.77 -5.01
C ARG A 267 5.83 6.85 -4.95
N ALA A 268 5.21 7.39 -6.00
CA ALA A 268 3.76 7.34 -6.16
C ALA A 268 3.29 5.94 -6.58
N PRO A 269 2.06 5.50 -6.21
CA PRO A 269 1.51 4.23 -6.67
C PRO A 269 1.41 4.16 -8.19
N ASP A 270 1.72 3.03 -8.80
CA ASP A 270 1.52 2.82 -10.24
C ASP A 270 0.03 2.67 -10.59
N ILE A 271 -0.76 2.16 -9.64
CA ILE A 271 -2.20 1.97 -9.77
C ILE A 271 -2.89 2.51 -8.52
N VAL A 272 -3.96 3.27 -8.70
CA VAL A 272 -4.85 3.72 -7.62
C VAL A 272 -6.27 3.25 -7.90
N ALA A 273 -6.85 2.46 -7.01
CA ALA A 273 -8.23 1.99 -7.10
C ALA A 273 -9.06 2.52 -5.93
N VAL A 274 -10.13 3.26 -6.22
CA VAL A 274 -11.01 3.88 -5.22
C VAL A 274 -12.42 3.34 -5.36
N GLY A 275 -12.88 2.64 -4.32
CA GLY A 275 -14.21 2.06 -4.21
C GLY A 275 -15.11 2.82 -3.25
N PHE A 276 -16.35 3.05 -3.66
CA PHE A 276 -17.39 3.64 -2.81
C PHE A 276 -18.58 2.73 -2.64
N GLN A 277 -19.19 2.76 -1.47
CA GLN A 277 -20.50 2.17 -1.21
C GLN A 277 -21.45 3.23 -0.64
N GLU A 278 -22.75 3.05 -0.88
CA GLU A 278 -23.76 4.05 -0.54
C GLU A 278 -23.39 5.45 -1.02
N LEU A 279 -22.76 5.55 -2.20
CA LEU A 279 -22.25 6.81 -2.73
C LEU A 279 -23.36 7.85 -2.94
N LEU A 280 -24.56 7.38 -3.26
CA LEU A 280 -25.68 8.18 -3.71
C LEU A 280 -26.90 7.91 -2.85
N PRO A 281 -27.76 8.93 -2.60
CA PRO A 281 -29.12 8.70 -2.14
C PRO A 281 -29.81 7.62 -2.97
N LEU A 282 -30.49 6.67 -2.33
CA LEU A 282 -31.02 5.48 -2.99
C LEU A 282 -31.91 5.81 -4.20
N HIS A 283 -32.78 6.81 -4.10
CA HIS A 283 -33.65 7.21 -5.21
C HIS A 283 -32.86 7.66 -6.45
N LEU A 284 -31.73 8.36 -6.30
CA LEU A 284 -30.85 8.76 -7.40
C LEU A 284 -30.02 7.59 -7.93
N GLY A 285 -29.52 6.73 -7.03
CA GLY A 285 -28.77 5.54 -7.42
C GLY A 285 -29.63 4.56 -8.23
N LEU A 286 -30.85 4.29 -7.75
CA LEU A 286 -31.80 3.36 -8.37
C LEU A 286 -32.34 3.91 -9.69
N SER A 287 -32.64 5.23 -9.77
CA SER A 287 -32.99 5.87 -11.04
C SER A 287 -31.80 5.94 -12.01
N GLY A 288 -30.59 5.72 -11.47
CA GLY A 288 -29.26 5.82 -12.08
C GLY A 288 -28.95 7.17 -12.67
N PHE A 289 -29.30 8.22 -11.94
CA PHE A 289 -28.81 9.58 -12.12
C PHE A 289 -27.50 9.78 -11.34
N SER A 290 -26.50 8.93 -11.63
CA SER A 290 -25.21 8.89 -10.93
C SER A 290 -24.09 9.69 -11.60
N GLN A 291 -24.26 10.05 -12.88
CA GLN A 291 -23.18 10.55 -13.73
C GLN A 291 -22.47 11.77 -13.14
N SER A 292 -23.21 12.82 -12.77
CA SER A 292 -22.63 14.06 -12.21
C SER A 292 -21.82 13.82 -10.94
N VAL A 293 -22.29 12.94 -10.05
CA VAL A 293 -21.57 12.62 -8.80
C VAL A 293 -20.30 11.84 -9.12
N ILE A 294 -20.37 10.86 -10.02
CA ILE A 294 -19.20 10.08 -10.42
C ILE A 294 -18.15 10.96 -11.11
N ASP A 295 -18.54 11.88 -11.99
CA ASP A 295 -17.60 12.80 -12.66
C ASP A 295 -16.98 13.80 -11.69
N ASN A 296 -17.75 14.28 -10.70
CA ASN A 296 -17.19 15.09 -9.62
C ASN A 296 -16.18 14.31 -8.77
N ARG A 297 -16.46 13.03 -8.47
CA ARG A 297 -15.54 12.17 -7.72
C ARG A 297 -14.28 11.89 -8.51
N ASP A 298 -14.41 11.64 -9.80
CA ASP A 298 -13.30 11.41 -10.71
C ASP A 298 -12.34 12.62 -10.73
N ALA A 299 -12.89 13.82 -10.96
CA ALA A 299 -12.12 15.06 -10.95
C ALA A 299 -11.44 15.32 -9.59
N LEU A 300 -12.17 15.13 -8.49
CA LEU A 300 -11.63 15.33 -7.14
C LEU A 300 -10.50 14.34 -6.85
N ILE A 301 -10.72 13.04 -7.03
CA ILE A 301 -9.70 12.01 -6.77
C ILE A 301 -8.44 12.29 -7.59
N LYS A 302 -8.59 12.52 -8.90
CA LYS A 302 -7.48 12.81 -9.79
C LYS A 302 -6.69 14.04 -9.32
N SER A 303 -7.38 15.13 -8.99
CA SER A 303 -6.73 16.34 -8.49
C SER A 303 -5.93 16.11 -7.21
N GLN A 304 -6.42 15.25 -6.31
CA GLN A 304 -5.80 15.00 -5.01
C GLN A 304 -4.58 14.09 -5.12
N ILE A 305 -4.66 13.02 -5.92
CA ILE A 305 -3.53 12.11 -6.11
C ILE A 305 -2.38 12.79 -6.86
N GLU A 306 -2.66 13.62 -7.88
CA GLU A 306 -1.62 14.33 -8.65
C GLU A 306 -1.00 15.48 -7.84
N ALA A 307 -1.80 16.23 -7.08
CA ALA A 307 -1.29 17.34 -6.27
C ALA A 307 -0.29 16.87 -5.20
N HIS A 308 -0.51 15.67 -4.65
CA HIS A 308 0.28 15.09 -3.55
C HIS A 308 1.22 13.97 -4.01
N ALA A 309 1.32 13.72 -5.32
CA ALA A 309 2.30 12.82 -5.87
C ALA A 309 3.71 13.36 -5.59
N PRO A 310 4.62 12.56 -5.01
CA PRO A 310 5.92 13.02 -4.53
C PRO A 310 6.80 13.64 -5.61
N ASN A 311 6.70 13.17 -6.85
CA ASN A 311 7.47 13.67 -7.99
C ASN A 311 6.57 14.34 -9.04
N LYS A 312 5.37 14.78 -8.64
CA LYS A 312 4.35 15.39 -9.52
C LYS A 312 3.94 14.48 -10.68
N GLU A 313 3.80 13.20 -10.39
CA GLU A 313 3.34 12.20 -11.34
C GLU A 313 1.87 12.45 -11.76
N SER A 314 1.58 12.18 -13.03
CA SER A 314 0.24 12.30 -13.61
C SER A 314 -0.45 10.94 -13.73
N TYR A 315 -1.78 10.96 -13.71
CA TYR A 315 -2.60 9.75 -13.76
C TYR A 315 -3.70 9.83 -14.82
N SER A 316 -3.94 8.70 -15.47
CA SER A 316 -5.07 8.50 -16.37
C SER A 316 -6.09 7.56 -15.75
N LEU A 317 -7.38 7.91 -15.90
CA LEU A 317 -8.47 7.02 -15.55
C LEU A 317 -8.46 5.83 -16.53
N ILE A 318 -8.19 4.63 -16.02
CA ILE A 318 -8.28 3.38 -16.79
C ILE A 318 -9.74 3.04 -17.03
N ALA A 319 -10.53 3.01 -15.95
CA ALA A 319 -11.97 2.77 -16.02
C ALA A 319 -12.69 3.25 -14.77
N LYS A 320 -13.98 3.55 -14.95
CA LYS A 320 -14.94 3.76 -13.87
C LYS A 320 -16.22 2.97 -14.13
N VAL A 321 -16.79 2.44 -13.06
CA VAL A 321 -18.04 1.65 -13.11
C VAL A 321 -18.90 1.96 -11.89
N VAL A 322 -20.22 2.05 -12.09
CA VAL A 322 -21.19 2.32 -11.03
C VAL A 322 -22.42 1.44 -11.19
N ASN A 323 -22.89 0.90 -10.08
CA ASN A 323 -24.18 0.20 -9.98
C ASN A 323 -24.91 0.68 -8.72
N VAL A 324 -25.97 1.46 -8.93
CA VAL A 324 -26.72 2.13 -7.86
C VAL A 324 -25.80 3.02 -7.01
N GLY A 325 -25.45 2.60 -5.79
CA GLY A 325 -24.56 3.34 -4.88
C GLY A 325 -23.17 2.73 -4.74
N ILE A 326 -22.86 1.67 -5.51
CA ILE A 326 -21.55 1.00 -5.51
C ILE A 326 -20.76 1.51 -6.70
N ALA A 327 -19.61 2.13 -6.48
CA ALA A 327 -18.78 2.70 -7.54
C ALA A 327 -17.32 2.28 -7.40
N LEU A 328 -16.61 2.15 -8.52
CA LEU A 328 -15.17 1.85 -8.55
C LEU A 328 -14.52 2.68 -9.65
N LEU A 329 -13.46 3.40 -9.30
CA LEU A 329 -12.63 4.16 -10.22
C LEU A 329 -11.19 3.65 -10.10
N VAL A 330 -10.56 3.34 -11.23
CA VAL A 330 -9.18 2.83 -11.28
C VAL A 330 -8.35 3.73 -12.18
N TYR A 331 -7.22 4.17 -11.65
CA TYR A 331 -6.26 5.06 -12.29
C TYR A 331 -4.93 4.33 -12.46
N GLY A 332 -4.25 4.61 -13.57
CA GLY A 332 -2.88 4.18 -13.82
C GLY A 332 -1.96 5.38 -13.96
N ARG A 333 -0.72 5.26 -13.47
CA ARG A 333 0.30 6.29 -13.65
C ARG A 333 0.65 6.42 -15.14
N ASP A 334 0.72 7.66 -15.63
CA ASP A 334 0.86 7.96 -17.06
C ASP A 334 2.17 7.42 -17.64
N ASP A 335 3.25 7.39 -16.87
CA ASP A 335 4.57 6.92 -17.29
C ASP A 335 4.82 5.41 -17.18
N GLY A 336 3.80 4.64 -16.78
CA GLY A 336 3.87 3.19 -16.69
C GLY A 336 2.58 2.54 -17.09
N ILE A 337 1.78 2.15 -16.09
CA ILE A 337 0.61 1.28 -16.25
C ILE A 337 -0.38 1.84 -17.27
N ALA A 338 -0.71 3.14 -17.23
CA ALA A 338 -1.72 3.70 -18.12
C ALA A 338 -1.36 3.54 -19.60
N ARG A 339 -0.10 3.79 -19.98
CA ARG A 339 0.39 3.64 -21.36
C ARG A 339 0.44 2.18 -21.82
N GLN A 340 0.59 1.24 -20.89
CA GLN A 340 0.73 -0.19 -21.18
C GLN A 340 -0.60 -0.96 -21.09
N THR A 341 -1.68 -0.27 -20.69
CA THR A 341 -2.98 -0.87 -20.45
C THR A 341 -3.71 -1.20 -21.77
N SER A 342 -4.31 -2.39 -21.83
CA SER A 342 -5.18 -2.85 -22.90
C SER A 342 -6.33 -3.68 -22.34
N ASP A 343 -7.28 -4.07 -23.19
CA ASP A 343 -8.38 -4.99 -22.85
C ASP A 343 -9.16 -4.56 -21.59
N VAL A 344 -9.51 -3.28 -21.54
CA VAL A 344 -10.22 -2.70 -20.40
C VAL A 344 -11.68 -3.12 -20.43
N GLU A 345 -12.12 -3.75 -19.35
CA GLU A 345 -13.47 -4.26 -19.15
C GLU A 345 -14.07 -3.76 -17.85
N THR A 346 -15.38 -3.53 -17.86
CA THR A 346 -16.15 -3.26 -16.64
C THR A 346 -17.33 -4.22 -16.52
N ALA A 347 -17.63 -4.61 -15.29
CA ALA A 347 -18.74 -5.50 -14.98
C ALA A 347 -19.49 -5.03 -13.74
N TRP A 348 -20.75 -5.45 -13.60
CA TRP A 348 -21.54 -5.24 -12.39
C TRP A 348 -22.52 -6.39 -12.18
N THR A 349 -22.94 -6.58 -10.94
CA THR A 349 -24.03 -7.50 -10.57
C THR A 349 -24.72 -7.03 -9.30
N GLY A 350 -26.01 -7.28 -9.18
CA GLY A 350 -26.81 -6.96 -8.00
C GLY A 350 -27.18 -8.24 -7.23
N SER A 351 -27.04 -8.20 -5.91
CA SER A 351 -27.39 -9.29 -5.00
C SER A 351 -28.51 -8.92 -4.03
N GLY A 352 -29.07 -7.71 -4.16
CA GLY A 352 -30.23 -7.29 -3.39
C GLY A 352 -31.48 -8.13 -3.70
N PRO A 353 -32.60 -7.88 -2.99
CA PRO A 353 -33.88 -8.50 -3.32
C PRO A 353 -34.18 -8.39 -4.82
N ALA A 354 -34.53 -9.51 -5.46
CA ALA A 354 -34.74 -9.58 -6.91
C ALA A 354 -33.53 -9.10 -7.77
N PHE A 355 -32.31 -9.29 -7.28
CA PHE A 355 -31.04 -8.91 -7.93
C PHE A 355 -30.83 -7.39 -8.05
N MET A 356 -31.55 -6.58 -7.27
CA MET A 356 -31.38 -5.13 -7.21
C MET A 356 -29.95 -4.74 -6.82
N GLY A 357 -29.46 -3.62 -7.36
CA GLY A 357 -28.07 -3.19 -7.29
C GLY A 357 -27.64 -2.47 -6.01
N ASN A 358 -28.55 -2.24 -5.05
CA ASN A 358 -28.22 -1.62 -3.76
C ASN A 358 -27.30 -2.49 -2.87
N LYS A 359 -27.19 -3.77 -3.21
CA LYS A 359 -26.20 -4.74 -2.74
C LYS A 359 -25.67 -5.50 -3.95
N GLY A 360 -24.42 -5.95 -3.91
CA GLY A 360 -23.77 -6.62 -5.03
C GLY A 360 -22.34 -6.16 -5.22
N ALA A 361 -21.89 -6.07 -6.47
CA ALA A 361 -20.53 -5.66 -6.79
C ALA A 361 -20.41 -4.97 -8.15
N VAL A 362 -19.35 -4.19 -8.29
CA VAL A 362 -18.84 -3.68 -9.57
C VAL A 362 -17.39 -4.11 -9.73
N GLY A 363 -16.92 -4.27 -10.96
CA GLY A 363 -15.58 -4.74 -11.27
C GLY A 363 -14.95 -4.01 -12.43
N VAL A 364 -13.64 -3.79 -12.33
CA VAL A 364 -12.76 -3.30 -13.41
C VAL A 364 -11.70 -4.36 -13.67
N ARG A 365 -11.50 -4.72 -14.93
CA ARG A 365 -10.43 -5.61 -15.37
C ARG A 365 -9.68 -4.95 -16.50
N PHE A 366 -8.36 -5.12 -16.53
CA PHE A 366 -7.54 -4.71 -17.66
C PHE A 366 -6.27 -5.55 -17.71
N ARG A 367 -5.62 -5.55 -18.87
CA ARG A 367 -4.33 -6.20 -19.09
C ARG A 367 -3.23 -5.15 -19.20
N VAL A 368 -2.08 -5.44 -18.59
CA VAL A 368 -0.86 -4.64 -18.76
C VAL A 368 0.10 -5.46 -19.59
N ASN A 369 0.55 -4.90 -20.72
CA ASN A 369 1.45 -5.58 -21.63
C ASN A 369 2.81 -5.92 -20.95
N GLY A 370 3.38 -7.07 -21.32
CA GLY A 370 4.73 -7.43 -20.94
C GLY A 370 5.77 -6.62 -21.74
N PRO A 371 7.04 -6.53 -21.31
CA PRO A 371 8.11 -6.05 -22.19
C PRO A 371 8.25 -7.01 -23.37
N SER A 372 8.74 -6.52 -24.51
CA SER A 372 8.86 -7.22 -25.80
C SER A 372 8.99 -8.75 -25.69
N ASP A 373 8.07 -9.47 -26.34
CA ASP A 373 7.94 -10.94 -26.39
C ASP A 373 7.48 -11.69 -25.12
N THR A 374 7.00 -10.97 -24.10
CA THR A 374 6.42 -11.62 -22.89
C THR A 374 4.91 -11.45 -22.78
N ALA A 375 4.22 -12.46 -22.24
CA ALA A 375 2.81 -12.37 -21.95
C ALA A 375 2.53 -11.28 -20.89
N GLY A 376 1.50 -10.47 -21.13
CA GLY A 376 1.05 -9.47 -20.16
C GLY A 376 0.41 -10.08 -18.93
N GLU A 377 0.06 -9.23 -17.96
CA GLU A 377 -0.62 -9.61 -16.73
C GLU A 377 -2.01 -8.96 -16.67
N THR A 378 -2.99 -9.69 -16.13
CA THR A 378 -4.36 -9.22 -15.97
C THR A 378 -4.59 -8.78 -14.53
N TYR A 379 -5.12 -7.57 -14.37
CA TYR A 379 -5.42 -6.94 -13.09
C TYR A 379 -6.95 -6.83 -12.96
N THR A 380 -7.51 -7.37 -11.87
CA THR A 380 -8.95 -7.34 -11.61
C THR A 380 -9.23 -6.72 -10.25
N PHE A 381 -10.02 -5.64 -10.22
CA PHE A 381 -10.45 -4.94 -9.01
C PHE A 381 -11.97 -5.08 -8.86
N ILE A 382 -12.42 -5.55 -7.71
CA ILE A 382 -13.85 -5.75 -7.40
C ILE A 382 -14.22 -4.95 -6.17
N ASN A 383 -15.21 -4.07 -6.30
CA ASN A 383 -15.80 -3.35 -5.16
C ASN A 383 -17.17 -3.94 -4.81
N CYS A 384 -17.31 -4.41 -3.56
CA CYS A 384 -18.48 -5.10 -3.05
C CYS A 384 -19.26 -4.26 -2.04
N HIS A 385 -20.57 -4.52 -1.96
CA HIS A 385 -21.42 -4.08 -0.86
C HIS A 385 -22.40 -5.21 -0.50
N LEU A 386 -22.10 -5.94 0.58
CA LEU A 386 -22.80 -7.18 0.95
C LEU A 386 -23.92 -6.95 1.97
N THR A 387 -24.79 -7.94 2.16
CA THR A 387 -25.95 -7.89 3.04
C THR A 387 -25.60 -7.44 4.48
N PRO A 388 -26.30 -6.41 5.03
CA PRO A 388 -25.98 -5.88 6.35
C PRO A 388 -26.60 -6.71 7.47
N HIS A 389 -26.29 -6.33 8.70
CA HIS A 389 -26.72 -6.93 9.98
C HIS A 389 -25.99 -8.21 10.38
N GLU A 390 -25.68 -8.31 11.67
CA GLU A 390 -24.92 -9.42 12.29
C GLU A 390 -25.50 -10.80 11.99
N HIS A 391 -26.82 -10.97 12.17
CA HIS A 391 -27.54 -12.24 12.00
C HIS A 391 -27.66 -12.73 10.54
N LYS A 392 -27.25 -11.92 9.56
CA LYS A 392 -27.38 -12.24 8.12
C LYS A 392 -26.09 -12.80 7.49
N LEU A 393 -25.28 -13.52 8.28
CA LEU A 393 -24.02 -14.12 7.79
C LEU A 393 -24.24 -14.99 6.54
N GLN A 394 -25.22 -15.90 6.59
CA GLN A 394 -25.50 -16.78 5.45
C GLN A 394 -25.89 -16.02 4.18
N ALA A 395 -26.60 -14.90 4.31
CA ALA A 395 -26.94 -14.05 3.17
C ALA A 395 -25.69 -13.39 2.57
N ARG A 396 -24.72 -12.94 3.39
CA ARG A 396 -23.44 -12.41 2.89
C ARG A 396 -22.60 -13.45 2.16
N LEU A 397 -22.54 -14.68 2.69
CA LEU A 397 -21.86 -15.79 2.02
C LEU A 397 -22.53 -16.10 0.67
N ALA A 398 -23.86 -16.10 0.64
CA ALA A 398 -24.64 -16.26 -0.58
C ALA A 398 -24.42 -15.10 -1.57
N ASP A 399 -24.33 -13.85 -1.09
CA ASP A 399 -24.02 -12.67 -1.91
C ASP A 399 -22.68 -12.83 -2.61
N TYR A 400 -21.60 -13.17 -1.88
CA TYR A 400 -20.28 -13.32 -2.47
C TYR A 400 -20.24 -14.47 -3.49
N ASN A 401 -20.84 -15.62 -3.16
CA ASN A 401 -20.97 -16.74 -4.10
C ASN A 401 -21.75 -16.34 -5.36
N HIS A 402 -22.84 -15.58 -5.19
CA HIS A 402 -23.59 -15.02 -6.32
C HIS A 402 -22.74 -14.07 -7.17
N ILE A 403 -21.96 -13.18 -6.54
CA ILE A 403 -21.08 -12.24 -7.22
C ILE A 403 -20.04 -13.00 -8.06
N VAL A 404 -19.37 -14.00 -7.49
CA VAL A 404 -18.39 -14.84 -8.20
C VAL A 404 -18.96 -15.45 -9.49
N LYS A 405 -20.25 -15.84 -9.46
CA LYS A 405 -20.92 -16.50 -10.58
C LYS A 405 -21.55 -15.53 -11.59
N THR A 406 -21.75 -14.27 -11.25
CA THR A 406 -22.55 -13.32 -12.07
C THR A 406 -21.83 -12.03 -12.45
N LEU A 407 -20.78 -11.67 -11.73
CA LEU A 407 -19.82 -10.63 -12.10
C LEU A 407 -18.80 -11.23 -13.07
N LEU A 408 -19.24 -11.37 -14.31
CA LEU A 408 -18.51 -12.04 -15.39
C LEU A 408 -17.89 -11.03 -16.36
N PHE A 409 -16.73 -11.41 -16.89
CA PHE A 409 -15.95 -10.69 -17.90
C PHE A 409 -15.89 -11.51 -19.21
N ALA A 410 -15.30 -10.94 -20.25
CA ALA A 410 -15.09 -11.62 -21.52
C ALA A 410 -14.27 -12.92 -21.34
N PRO A 411 -14.43 -13.91 -22.24
CA PRO A 411 -13.67 -15.15 -22.19
C PRO A 411 -12.15 -14.90 -22.22
N SER A 412 -11.41 -15.57 -21.34
CA SER A 412 -9.95 -15.43 -21.20
C SER A 412 -9.14 -15.96 -22.40
N SER A 413 -9.78 -16.72 -23.30
CA SER A 413 -9.19 -17.28 -24.50
C SER A 413 -10.14 -17.09 -25.68
N HIS A 414 -9.60 -16.73 -26.85
CA HIS A 414 -10.35 -16.62 -28.10
C HIS A 414 -11.03 -17.93 -28.55
N THR A 415 -10.62 -19.07 -28.00
CA THR A 415 -11.23 -20.38 -28.29
C THR A 415 -12.40 -20.73 -27.36
N SER A 416 -12.62 -19.98 -26.28
CA SER A 416 -13.71 -20.20 -25.34
C SER A 416 -14.83 -19.19 -25.57
N THR A 417 -16.08 -19.67 -25.54
CA THR A 417 -17.28 -18.81 -25.51
C THR A 417 -17.80 -18.59 -24.10
N THR A 418 -17.25 -19.30 -23.11
CA THR A 418 -17.66 -19.21 -21.71
C THR A 418 -17.09 -17.93 -21.09
N PRO A 419 -17.92 -17.06 -20.50
CA PRO A 419 -17.46 -15.87 -19.79
C PRO A 419 -16.53 -16.23 -18.64
N SER A 420 -15.56 -15.35 -18.36
CA SER A 420 -14.61 -15.59 -17.29
C SER A 420 -15.09 -15.05 -15.95
N THR A 421 -14.78 -15.76 -14.87
CA THR A 421 -15.09 -15.29 -13.51
C THR A 421 -14.03 -14.30 -13.01
N LEU A 422 -14.28 -13.65 -11.87
CA LEU A 422 -13.30 -12.75 -11.24
C LEU A 422 -11.96 -13.42 -10.88
N TYR A 423 -11.94 -14.76 -10.75
CA TYR A 423 -10.74 -15.53 -10.43
C TYR A 423 -9.86 -15.86 -11.64
N GLU A 424 -10.34 -15.65 -12.86
CA GLU A 424 -9.55 -15.80 -14.07
C GLU A 424 -8.76 -14.51 -14.34
N THR A 425 -7.67 -14.31 -13.59
CA THR A 425 -6.84 -13.10 -13.64
C THR A 425 -5.42 -13.41 -13.16
N SER A 426 -4.47 -12.49 -13.32
CA SER A 426 -3.11 -12.61 -12.75
C SER A 426 -3.06 -12.06 -11.33
N HIS A 427 -3.72 -10.92 -11.10
CA HIS A 427 -3.87 -10.29 -9.80
C HIS A 427 -5.35 -9.99 -9.55
N LEU A 428 -5.84 -10.30 -8.36
CA LEU A 428 -7.21 -10.04 -7.93
C LEU A 428 -7.21 -9.25 -6.65
N PHE A 429 -8.00 -8.18 -6.63
CA PHE A 429 -8.22 -7.34 -5.47
C PHE A 429 -9.73 -7.22 -5.22
N VAL A 430 -10.18 -7.57 -4.01
CA VAL A 430 -11.56 -7.42 -3.57
C VAL A 430 -11.58 -6.43 -2.42
N LEU A 431 -12.29 -5.32 -2.62
CA LEU A 431 -12.48 -4.27 -1.63
C LEU A 431 -13.97 -4.03 -1.37
N GLY A 432 -14.28 -3.32 -0.31
CA GLY A 432 -15.61 -2.75 -0.09
C GLY A 432 -16.17 -2.93 1.29
N ASP A 433 -17.45 -2.57 1.45
CA ASP A 433 -18.23 -2.87 2.65
C ASP A 433 -18.75 -4.31 2.57
N LEU A 434 -17.91 -5.23 3.06
CA LEU A 434 -18.23 -6.66 3.12
C LEU A 434 -19.21 -6.97 4.25
N ASN A 435 -19.53 -6.01 5.12
CA ASN A 435 -20.56 -6.08 6.15
C ASN A 435 -20.45 -7.25 7.16
N HIS A 436 -19.31 -7.96 7.21
CA HIS A 436 -19.04 -8.97 8.23
C HIS A 436 -18.87 -8.29 9.59
N ARG A 437 -19.32 -8.97 10.65
CA ARG A 437 -19.42 -8.39 11.99
C ARG A 437 -18.53 -9.11 12.99
N LEU A 438 -18.11 -8.37 14.00
CA LEU A 438 -17.51 -8.91 15.20
C LEU A 438 -18.62 -9.52 16.08
N VAL A 439 -18.52 -10.81 16.37
CA VAL A 439 -19.52 -11.53 17.17
C VAL A 439 -18.96 -11.83 18.55
N VAL A 440 -19.24 -10.93 19.48
CA VAL A 440 -18.92 -11.09 20.90
C VAL A 440 -20.20 -11.29 21.72
N PRO A 441 -20.14 -11.99 22.88
CA PRO A 441 -21.29 -12.13 23.76
C PRO A 441 -21.91 -10.77 24.11
N LYS A 442 -23.25 -10.64 24.05
CA LYS A 442 -23.95 -9.37 24.29
C LYS A 442 -23.70 -8.78 25.68
N SER A 443 -23.37 -9.60 26.67
CA SER A 443 -22.98 -9.15 28.02
C SER A 443 -21.63 -8.42 28.05
N GLN A 444 -20.79 -8.63 27.04
CA GLN A 444 -19.48 -8.00 26.89
C GLN A 444 -19.48 -6.94 25.78
N ALA A 445 -20.38 -7.02 24.80
CA ALA A 445 -20.52 -6.03 23.74
C ALA A 445 -20.94 -4.66 24.30
N LEU A 446 -20.36 -3.57 23.77
CA LEU A 446 -20.76 -2.18 24.06
C LEU A 446 -20.61 -1.74 25.53
N THR A 447 -19.84 -2.47 26.35
CA THR A 447 -19.41 -2.00 27.67
C THR A 447 -18.29 -0.97 27.55
N SER A 448 -18.03 -0.22 28.62
CA SER A 448 -16.86 0.66 28.72
C SER A 448 -15.55 -0.13 28.59
N GLU A 449 -15.50 -1.32 29.16
CA GLU A 449 -14.37 -2.25 29.09
C GLU A 449 -14.11 -2.72 27.65
N PHE A 450 -15.16 -3.07 26.91
CA PHE A 450 -15.06 -3.42 25.49
C PHE A 450 -14.60 -2.23 24.64
N SER A 451 -15.12 -1.04 24.90
CA SER A 451 -14.66 0.16 24.19
C SER A 451 -13.19 0.46 24.48
N ALA A 452 -12.74 0.23 25.72
CA ALA A 452 -11.33 0.36 26.10
C ALA A 452 -10.45 -0.71 25.42
N SER A 453 -10.94 -1.94 25.28
CA SER A 453 -10.19 -3.02 24.61
C SER A 453 -9.96 -2.70 23.13
N LEU A 454 -10.91 -2.04 22.46
CA LEU A 454 -10.71 -1.56 21.09
C LEU A 454 -9.57 -0.53 20.94
N ASN A 455 -9.09 0.09 22.02
CA ASN A 455 -7.92 0.99 21.97
C ASN A 455 -6.59 0.24 22.04
N SER A 456 -6.58 -0.99 22.56
CA SER A 456 -5.38 -1.82 22.66
C SER A 456 -5.22 -2.71 21.42
N GLU A 457 -4.06 -2.61 20.77
CA GLU A 457 -3.72 -3.46 19.62
C GLU A 457 -3.71 -4.95 19.99
N GLN A 458 -3.17 -5.31 21.17
CA GLN A 458 -3.13 -6.69 21.66
C GLN A 458 -4.53 -7.26 21.90
N GLU A 459 -5.48 -6.44 22.35
CA GLU A 459 -6.85 -6.89 22.55
C GLU A 459 -7.61 -6.98 21.22
N ARG A 460 -7.41 -6.03 20.29
CA ARG A 460 -7.94 -6.13 18.92
C ARG A 460 -7.43 -7.38 18.22
N GLU A 461 -6.17 -7.75 18.42
CA GLU A 461 -5.60 -8.97 17.88
C GLU A 461 -6.36 -10.22 18.36
N LYS A 462 -6.78 -10.27 19.63
CA LYS A 462 -7.63 -11.36 20.14
C LYS A 462 -9.04 -11.30 19.56
N LEU A 463 -9.60 -10.09 19.42
CA LEU A 463 -10.95 -9.89 18.88
C LEU A 463 -11.08 -10.32 17.41
N LYS A 464 -10.00 -10.31 16.64
CA LYS A 464 -10.00 -10.76 15.23
C LYS A 464 -10.50 -12.20 15.08
N GLU A 465 -10.30 -13.04 16.10
CA GLU A 465 -10.73 -14.44 16.12
C GLU A 465 -12.26 -14.61 16.19
N PHE A 466 -12.98 -13.53 16.56
CA PHE A 466 -14.44 -13.47 16.60
C PHE A 466 -15.03 -12.70 15.40
N ASP A 467 -14.20 -12.28 14.44
CA ASP A 467 -14.64 -11.64 13.21
C ASP A 467 -15.24 -12.67 12.25
N GLN A 468 -16.49 -12.45 11.83
CA GLN A 468 -17.19 -13.37 10.94
C GLN A 468 -16.45 -13.63 9.62
N LEU A 469 -15.79 -12.61 9.05
CA LEU A 469 -15.07 -12.80 7.80
C LEU A 469 -13.88 -13.72 8.01
N THR A 470 -13.05 -13.44 9.02
CA THR A 470 -11.88 -14.28 9.35
C THR A 470 -12.29 -15.74 9.61
N VAL A 471 -13.36 -15.96 10.36
CA VAL A 471 -13.87 -17.31 10.65
C VAL A 471 -14.32 -18.05 9.39
N GLU A 472 -15.10 -17.41 8.52
CA GLU A 472 -15.65 -18.06 7.33
C GLU A 472 -14.63 -18.18 6.18
N TRP A 473 -13.67 -17.25 6.10
CA TRP A 473 -12.54 -17.32 5.19
C TRP A 473 -11.63 -18.52 5.50
N ARG A 474 -11.28 -18.75 6.78
CA ARG A 474 -10.48 -19.93 7.20
C ARG A 474 -11.18 -21.26 6.92
N LYS A 475 -12.52 -21.27 6.94
CA LYS A 475 -13.34 -22.44 6.55
C LYS A 475 -13.39 -22.67 5.05
N GLY A 476 -12.93 -21.72 4.23
CA GLY A 476 -13.02 -21.78 2.78
C GLY A 476 -14.43 -21.51 2.23
N ASN A 477 -15.31 -20.86 3.00
CA ASN A 477 -16.69 -20.60 2.59
C ASN A 477 -16.84 -19.32 1.73
N THR A 478 -15.87 -18.41 1.81
CA THR A 478 -15.88 -17.14 1.08
C THR A 478 -14.45 -16.70 0.77
N LEU A 479 -14.28 -15.83 -0.23
CA LEU A 479 -13.00 -15.20 -0.59
C LEU A 479 -11.84 -16.21 -0.69
N VAL A 480 -12.14 -17.38 -1.26
CA VAL A 480 -11.21 -18.51 -1.34
C VAL A 480 -9.96 -18.10 -2.11
N GLY A 481 -8.78 -18.37 -1.53
CA GLY A 481 -7.49 -18.05 -2.13
C GLY A 481 -7.06 -16.58 -2.02
N LEU A 482 -7.86 -15.71 -1.39
CA LEU A 482 -7.44 -14.34 -1.10
C LEU A 482 -6.78 -14.26 0.28
N ARG A 483 -5.91 -13.25 0.45
CA ARG A 483 -5.22 -12.88 1.67
C ARG A 483 -5.65 -11.49 2.09
N GLU A 484 -5.42 -11.16 3.35
CA GLU A 484 -5.70 -9.85 3.92
C GLU A 484 -4.53 -9.43 4.81
N GLY A 485 -4.22 -8.13 4.86
CA GLY A 485 -3.27 -7.60 5.82
C GLY A 485 -3.78 -7.66 7.26
N GLU A 486 -3.01 -7.14 8.21
CA GLU A 486 -3.37 -7.14 9.63
C GLU A 486 -4.42 -6.08 9.97
N PHE A 487 -5.66 -6.28 9.52
CA PHE A 487 -6.78 -5.33 9.67
C PHE A 487 -7.08 -4.95 11.13
N TRP A 488 -6.71 -5.81 12.08
CA TRP A 488 -6.89 -5.59 13.52
C TRP A 488 -5.92 -4.56 14.10
N ARG A 489 -4.87 -4.14 13.36
CA ARG A 489 -3.98 -3.06 13.79
C ARG A 489 -4.70 -1.71 13.89
N PHE A 490 -5.73 -1.48 13.09
CA PHE A 490 -6.60 -0.31 13.22
C PHE A 490 -7.95 -0.67 13.87
N LYS A 491 -8.62 0.34 14.43
CA LYS A 491 -9.91 0.17 15.11
C LYS A 491 -11.02 -0.24 14.12
N PRO A 492 -12.06 -0.95 14.55
CA PRO A 492 -13.23 -1.23 13.71
C PRO A 492 -13.73 0.02 12.96
N SER A 493 -13.97 -0.12 11.65
CA SER A 493 -14.36 0.97 10.76
C SER A 493 -15.84 1.38 10.90
N TYR A 494 -16.65 0.59 11.59
CA TYR A 494 -18.09 0.78 11.76
C TYR A 494 -18.51 0.37 13.18
N LYS A 495 -19.55 0.91 13.83
CA LYS A 495 -20.45 2.01 13.44
C LYS A 495 -20.17 3.23 14.30
N TYR A 496 -19.68 4.31 13.72
CA TYR A 496 -19.43 5.56 14.42
C TYR A 496 -20.70 6.40 14.57
N ARG A 497 -20.66 7.35 15.51
CA ARG A 497 -21.60 8.48 15.52
C ARG A 497 -21.14 9.48 14.46
N ILE A 498 -22.05 9.88 13.59
CA ILE A 498 -21.77 10.90 12.56
C ILE A 498 -21.38 12.21 13.25
N GLY A 499 -20.34 12.87 12.75
CA GLY A 499 -19.73 14.06 13.34
C GLY A 499 -18.61 13.78 14.35
N GLU A 500 -18.43 12.53 14.78
CA GLU A 500 -17.44 12.14 15.79
C GLU A 500 -16.24 11.42 15.17
N VAL A 501 -15.04 11.72 15.68
CA VAL A 501 -13.79 11.09 15.22
C VAL A 501 -13.68 9.65 15.73
N ASP A 502 -13.92 9.44 17.04
CA ASP A 502 -13.56 8.18 17.72
C ASP A 502 -14.66 7.64 18.65
N GLN A 503 -15.92 8.05 18.42
CA GLN A 503 -17.05 7.57 19.22
C GLN A 503 -17.95 6.60 18.45
N TYR A 504 -18.10 5.39 18.98
CA TYR A 504 -19.03 4.40 18.44
C TYR A 504 -20.49 4.67 18.82
N SER A 505 -21.39 4.27 17.93
CA SER A 505 -22.82 4.25 18.16
C SER A 505 -23.22 2.98 18.94
N ALA A 506 -23.97 3.14 20.03
CA ALA A 506 -24.52 2.00 20.79
C ALA A 506 -25.57 1.17 20.00
N LYS A 507 -25.93 1.57 18.78
CA LYS A 507 -26.91 0.86 17.93
C LYS A 507 -26.39 -0.48 17.40
N ARG A 508 -25.07 -0.66 17.33
CA ARG A 508 -24.41 -1.84 16.75
C ARG A 508 -23.07 -2.07 17.43
N THR A 509 -22.69 -3.34 17.61
CA THR A 509 -21.32 -3.71 17.95
C THR A 509 -20.35 -3.16 16.90
N PRO A 510 -19.28 -2.47 17.32
CA PRO A 510 -18.18 -2.10 16.42
C PRO A 510 -17.67 -3.30 15.62
N SER A 511 -17.41 -3.13 14.32
CA SER A 511 -17.00 -4.20 13.41
C SER A 511 -16.12 -3.67 12.26
N TRP A 512 -15.21 -4.50 11.77
CA TRP A 512 -14.42 -4.24 10.56
C TRP A 512 -15.23 -4.64 9.33
N THR A 513 -16.15 -3.78 8.92
CA THR A 513 -17.03 -4.01 7.77
C THR A 513 -16.34 -3.72 6.44
N ASP A 514 -15.41 -2.77 6.44
CA ASP A 514 -14.72 -2.27 5.25
C ASP A 514 -13.36 -2.97 5.13
N ARG A 515 -13.16 -3.74 4.05
CA ARG A 515 -12.05 -4.70 3.93
C ARG A 515 -11.39 -4.64 2.57
N ILE A 516 -10.11 -5.00 2.50
CA ILE A 516 -9.32 -5.10 1.28
C ILE A 516 -8.58 -6.43 1.31
N LEU A 517 -8.91 -7.32 0.37
CA LEU A 517 -8.31 -8.63 0.20
C LEU A 517 -7.68 -8.75 -1.18
N TYR A 518 -6.62 -9.54 -1.30
CA TYR A 518 -5.83 -9.64 -2.51
C TYR A 518 -5.23 -11.03 -2.72
N THR A 519 -4.88 -11.33 -3.97
CA THR A 519 -4.12 -12.53 -4.33
C THR A 519 -3.41 -12.31 -5.66
N THR A 520 -2.31 -13.02 -5.87
CA THR A 520 -1.49 -12.96 -7.08
C THR A 520 -1.21 -14.37 -7.58
N TYR A 521 -0.95 -14.52 -8.88
CA TYR A 521 -0.68 -15.82 -9.52
C TYR A 521 0.53 -16.57 -8.96
N THR A 522 1.45 -15.84 -8.31
CA THR A 522 2.61 -16.40 -7.63
C THR A 522 2.26 -16.99 -6.27
N ASP A 523 1.07 -16.71 -5.71
CA ASP A 523 0.66 -17.26 -4.43
C ASP A 523 0.37 -18.76 -4.51
N GLU A 524 0.69 -19.45 -3.43
CA GLU A 524 0.49 -20.90 -3.33
C GLU A 524 -0.83 -21.20 -2.62
N PRO A 525 -1.76 -21.96 -3.23
CA PRO A 525 -3.03 -22.33 -2.58
C PRO A 525 -2.85 -23.11 -1.27
N GLN A 526 -1.71 -23.76 -1.09
CA GLN A 526 -1.39 -24.60 0.07
C GLN A 526 -1.02 -23.76 1.31
N ILE A 527 -0.67 -22.49 1.13
CA ILE A 527 -0.23 -21.59 2.21
C ILE A 527 -1.17 -20.38 2.25
N PRO A 528 -2.42 -20.54 2.72
CA PRO A 528 -3.47 -19.53 2.58
C PRO A 528 -3.18 -18.23 3.34
N ASP A 529 -2.35 -18.26 4.38
CA ASP A 529 -2.02 -17.08 5.20
C ASP A 529 -0.85 -16.24 4.65
N LYS A 530 -0.10 -16.74 3.65
CA LYS A 530 1.04 -16.02 3.07
C LYS A 530 0.74 -15.61 1.63
N SER A 531 1.14 -14.40 1.27
CA SER A 531 1.12 -13.87 -0.10
C SER A 531 2.49 -13.30 -0.45
N HIS A 532 2.83 -13.35 -1.73
CA HIS A 532 3.98 -12.66 -2.29
C HIS A 532 3.69 -11.18 -2.58
N ILE A 533 2.45 -10.72 -2.40
CA ILE A 533 2.13 -9.29 -2.30
C ILE A 533 2.52 -8.83 -0.89
N ALA A 534 3.43 -7.86 -0.82
CA ALA A 534 3.77 -7.21 0.44
C ALA A 534 2.75 -6.11 0.76
N ASN A 535 2.15 -6.17 1.95
CA ASN A 535 1.23 -5.14 2.44
C ASN A 535 2.03 -4.11 3.24
N LEU A 536 2.32 -2.97 2.60
CA LEU A 536 3.16 -1.91 3.16
C LEU A 536 2.38 -1.03 4.14
N LEU A 537 1.09 -0.86 3.89
CA LEU A 537 0.18 -0.11 4.73
C LEU A 537 -1.20 -0.75 4.65
N TYR A 538 -1.87 -0.90 5.79
CA TYR A 538 -3.29 -1.18 5.84
C TYR A 538 -3.89 -0.49 7.07
N THR A 539 -4.69 0.55 6.83
CA THR A 539 -5.22 1.39 7.91
C THR A 539 -6.60 1.95 7.60
N SER A 540 -7.25 2.50 8.62
CA SER A 540 -8.44 3.34 8.49
C SER A 540 -8.11 4.80 8.76
N ILE A 541 -8.95 5.73 8.28
CA ILE A 541 -8.76 7.17 8.44
C ILE A 541 -9.82 7.76 9.38
N PRO A 542 -9.53 7.94 10.69
CA PRO A 542 -10.53 8.34 11.68
C PRO A 542 -11.04 9.78 11.51
N SER A 543 -10.27 10.66 10.87
CA SER A 543 -10.60 12.09 10.68
C SER A 543 -11.88 12.33 9.86
N TYR A 544 -12.36 11.32 9.12
CA TYR A 544 -13.58 11.41 8.32
C TYR A 544 -14.80 11.16 9.19
N THR A 545 -15.68 12.16 9.33
CA THR A 545 -16.82 12.11 10.25
C THR A 545 -18.18 12.25 9.56
N THR A 546 -18.22 12.39 8.24
CA THR A 546 -19.45 12.53 7.43
C THR A 546 -20.26 11.24 7.32
N SER A 547 -19.60 10.10 7.46
CA SER A 547 -20.21 8.76 7.47
C SER A 547 -20.12 8.15 8.87
N ASP A 548 -20.95 7.14 9.11
CA ASP A 548 -20.82 6.23 10.24
C ASP A 548 -19.79 5.12 9.99
N HIS A 549 -19.17 5.10 8.81
CA HIS A 549 -17.98 4.34 8.47
C HIS A 549 -16.72 5.23 8.47
N LYS A 550 -15.55 4.62 8.65
CA LYS A 550 -14.25 5.26 8.40
C LYS A 550 -13.66 4.71 7.10
N PRO A 551 -13.11 5.55 6.22
CA PRO A 551 -12.41 5.08 5.02
C PRO A 551 -11.28 4.15 5.38
N VAL A 552 -11.03 3.15 4.54
CA VAL A 552 -9.94 2.19 4.66
C VAL A 552 -9.03 2.32 3.44
N VAL A 553 -7.73 2.19 3.65
CA VAL A 553 -6.73 2.24 2.58
C VAL A 553 -5.66 1.18 2.80
N SER A 554 -5.19 0.58 1.70
CA SER A 554 -4.04 -0.30 1.70
C SER A 554 -3.07 0.03 0.56
N LEU A 555 -1.77 -0.08 0.85
CA LEU A 555 -0.69 0.06 -0.11
C LEU A 555 0.00 -1.30 -0.28
N LEU A 556 -0.03 -1.83 -1.49
CA LEU A 556 0.37 -3.19 -1.82
C LEU A 556 1.51 -3.18 -2.83
N LEU A 557 2.61 -3.84 -2.52
CA LEU A 557 3.73 -4.03 -3.44
C LEU A 557 3.67 -5.44 -4.04
N LEU A 558 3.34 -5.51 -5.33
CA LEU A 558 3.20 -6.79 -6.04
C LEU A 558 4.56 -7.47 -6.19
N PRO A 559 4.61 -8.80 -6.31
CA PRO A 559 5.85 -9.51 -6.58
C PRO A 559 6.46 -9.07 -7.92
N ALA A 560 7.78 -9.21 -8.05
CA ALA A 560 8.44 -9.03 -9.33
C ALA A 560 7.91 -10.05 -10.35
N ARG A 561 7.89 -9.66 -11.63
CA ARG A 561 7.54 -10.57 -12.73
C ARG A 561 8.47 -11.79 -12.70
N ALA A 562 7.89 -12.98 -12.81
CA ALA A 562 8.66 -14.22 -12.79
C ALA A 562 9.72 -14.24 -13.90
N THR A 563 10.96 -14.58 -13.56
CA THR A 563 12.06 -14.70 -14.53
C THR A 563 11.91 -15.97 -15.37
N GLY A 564 11.68 -15.83 -16.68
CA GLY A 564 11.44 -16.94 -17.60
C GLY A 564 10.01 -16.92 -18.15
N ALA A 565 9.65 -15.81 -18.80
CA ALA A 565 8.26 -15.44 -19.11
C ALA A 565 7.49 -16.57 -19.79
N PRO A 566 6.30 -16.94 -19.28
CA PRO A 566 5.43 -17.88 -19.96
C PRO A 566 4.95 -17.29 -21.29
N SER A 567 4.75 -18.15 -22.29
CA SER A 567 4.14 -17.77 -23.58
C SER A 567 2.65 -17.36 -23.46
N ALA A 568 2.04 -17.59 -22.29
CA ALA A 568 0.65 -17.30 -21.99
C ALA A 568 0.52 -16.47 -20.71
N THR A 569 -0.53 -15.66 -20.62
CA THR A 569 -0.85 -14.82 -19.45
C THR A 569 -0.87 -15.67 -18.17
N PRO A 570 -0.10 -15.33 -17.13
CA PRO A 570 -0.13 -16.07 -15.88
C PRO A 570 -1.47 -15.90 -15.16
N MET A 571 -1.99 -16.99 -14.57
CA MET A 571 -3.32 -17.02 -13.95
C MET A 571 -3.25 -17.47 -12.49
N LEU A 572 -4.19 -16.99 -11.67
CA LEU A 572 -4.34 -17.40 -10.27
C LEU A 572 -4.38 -18.93 -10.13
N LYS A 573 -3.67 -19.41 -9.11
CA LYS A 573 -3.78 -20.80 -8.65
C LYS A 573 -4.85 -20.83 -7.56
N LEU A 574 -5.86 -21.67 -7.75
CA LEU A 574 -6.91 -21.91 -6.75
C LEU A 574 -6.77 -23.31 -6.15
N PRO A 575 -7.27 -23.53 -4.90
CA PRO A 575 -7.38 -24.87 -4.35
C PRO A 575 -8.16 -25.79 -5.30
N VAL A 576 -7.73 -27.04 -5.46
CA VAL A 576 -8.30 -28.00 -6.44
C VAL A 576 -9.80 -28.18 -6.29
N ALA A 577 -10.31 -28.13 -5.05
CA ALA A 577 -11.72 -28.27 -4.71
C ALA A 577 -12.57 -27.03 -5.04
N TYR A 578 -11.95 -25.88 -5.30
CA TYR A 578 -12.65 -24.62 -5.57
C TYR A 578 -12.58 -24.27 -7.06
N ARG A 579 -13.69 -24.50 -7.77
CA ARG A 579 -13.83 -24.21 -9.20
C ARG A 579 -15.06 -23.35 -9.43
N PRO A 580 -14.93 -22.01 -9.38
CA PRO A 580 -16.06 -21.13 -9.63
C PRO A 580 -16.52 -21.27 -11.09
N THR A 581 -17.83 -21.44 -11.29
CA THR A 581 -18.43 -21.56 -12.63
C THR A 581 -19.40 -20.41 -12.88
N PRO A 582 -19.37 -19.80 -14.08
CA PRO A 582 -20.34 -18.79 -14.46
C PRO A 582 -21.79 -19.29 -14.34
N ASP A 583 -22.69 -18.45 -13.83
CA ASP A 583 -24.12 -18.72 -13.84
C ASP A 583 -24.68 -18.51 -15.25
N PRO A 584 -25.28 -19.54 -15.90
CA PRO A 584 -25.87 -19.39 -17.24
C PRO A 584 -26.97 -18.33 -17.31
N ARG A 585 -27.58 -17.96 -16.17
CA ARG A 585 -28.62 -16.94 -16.06
C ARG A 585 -28.08 -15.60 -15.56
N ALA A 586 -26.76 -15.39 -15.48
CA ALA A 586 -26.15 -14.16 -15.00
C ALA A 586 -26.69 -12.91 -15.71
N VAL A 587 -26.78 -12.95 -17.05
CA VAL A 587 -27.31 -11.85 -17.87
C VAL A 587 -28.77 -11.54 -17.50
N VAL A 588 -29.61 -12.58 -17.41
CA VAL A 588 -31.04 -12.42 -17.06
C VAL A 588 -31.17 -11.80 -15.67
N LYS A 589 -30.46 -12.31 -14.67
CA LYS A 589 -30.50 -11.78 -13.29
C LYS A 589 -30.07 -10.32 -13.23
N ARG A 590 -28.95 -10.00 -13.89
CA ARG A 590 -28.37 -8.65 -13.96
C ARG A 590 -29.35 -7.62 -14.54
N TYR A 591 -30.00 -7.94 -15.65
CA TYR A 591 -30.94 -7.01 -16.29
C TYR A 591 -32.31 -6.97 -15.61
N THR A 592 -32.78 -8.08 -15.02
CA THR A 592 -33.97 -8.07 -14.16
C THR A 592 -33.80 -7.12 -12.98
N GLY A 593 -32.69 -7.24 -12.25
CA GLY A 593 -32.38 -6.35 -11.13
C GLY A 593 -32.32 -4.89 -11.55
N ARG A 594 -31.62 -4.59 -12.66
CA ARG A 594 -31.51 -3.23 -13.20
C ARG A 594 -32.87 -2.65 -13.60
N ILE A 595 -33.75 -3.43 -14.22
CA ILE A 595 -35.09 -2.95 -14.60
C ILE A 595 -35.88 -2.59 -13.34
N ILE A 596 -35.85 -3.44 -12.32
CA ILE A 596 -36.53 -3.19 -11.04
C ILE A 596 -35.94 -1.95 -10.36
N ASP A 597 -34.60 -1.82 -10.33
CA ASP A 597 -33.93 -0.62 -9.80
C ASP A 597 -34.46 0.65 -10.47
N ARG A 598 -34.52 0.68 -11.81
CA ARG A 598 -34.99 1.86 -12.55
C ARG A 598 -36.45 2.18 -12.27
N ILE A 599 -37.32 1.17 -12.22
CA ILE A 599 -38.74 1.37 -11.90
C ILE A 599 -38.90 1.96 -10.50
N VAL A 600 -38.30 1.32 -9.49
CA VAL A 600 -38.37 1.77 -8.10
C VAL A 600 -37.76 3.16 -7.94
N GLY A 601 -36.59 3.37 -8.53
CA GLY A 601 -35.84 4.62 -8.46
C GLY A 601 -36.54 5.79 -9.11
N ILE A 602 -37.09 5.63 -10.32
CA ILE A 602 -37.81 6.71 -11.03
C ILE A 602 -39.09 7.08 -10.27
N ILE A 603 -39.84 6.10 -9.75
CA ILE A 603 -41.03 6.36 -8.94
C ILE A 603 -40.63 7.16 -7.69
N TRP A 604 -39.63 6.68 -6.94
CA TRP A 604 -39.20 7.35 -5.72
C TRP A 604 -38.62 8.75 -5.99
N TRP A 605 -37.81 8.91 -7.02
CA TRP A 605 -37.27 10.21 -7.43
C TRP A 605 -38.40 11.19 -7.79
N THR A 606 -39.39 10.75 -8.57
CA THR A 606 -40.56 11.58 -8.94
C THR A 606 -41.33 12.03 -7.70
N LEU A 607 -41.56 11.12 -6.75
CA LEU A 607 -42.20 11.48 -5.48
C LEU A 607 -41.35 12.49 -4.71
N THR A 608 -40.03 12.29 -4.63
CA THR A 608 -39.12 13.21 -3.94
C THR A 608 -39.15 14.61 -4.56
N LEU A 609 -39.24 14.72 -5.90
CA LEU A 609 -39.44 16.00 -6.58
C LEU A 609 -40.79 16.65 -6.25
N LEU A 610 -41.89 15.88 -6.31
CA LEU A 610 -43.23 16.37 -5.97
C LEU A 610 -43.33 16.84 -4.51
N GLY A 611 -42.46 16.34 -3.64
CA GLY A 611 -42.34 16.73 -2.23
C GLY A 611 -41.26 17.77 -1.94
N ALA A 612 -40.80 18.52 -2.94
CA ALA A 612 -39.77 19.55 -2.79
C ALA A 612 -38.49 19.05 -2.09
N GLY A 613 -38.04 17.84 -2.41
CA GLY A 613 -36.86 17.21 -1.81
C GLY A 613 -37.16 16.18 -0.71
N SER A 614 -38.43 15.99 -0.33
CA SER A 614 -38.85 14.95 0.62
C SER A 614 -39.79 13.94 -0.02
N GLY A 615 -39.38 12.67 -0.05
CA GLY A 615 -40.23 11.59 -0.55
C GLY A 615 -41.55 11.42 0.22
N VAL A 616 -41.57 11.76 1.52
CA VAL A 616 -42.78 11.67 2.36
C VAL A 616 -43.80 12.74 1.98
N PHE A 617 -43.36 14.00 1.86
CA PHE A 617 -44.21 15.09 1.34
C PHE A 617 -44.64 14.82 -0.09
N GLY A 618 -43.78 14.15 -0.87
CA GLY A 618 -44.05 13.69 -2.22
C GLY A 618 -45.23 12.73 -2.34
N ILE A 619 -45.22 11.68 -1.50
CA ILE A 619 -46.32 10.70 -1.42
C ILE A 619 -47.63 11.42 -1.02
N PHE A 620 -47.56 12.28 -0.03
CA PHE A 620 -48.72 13.06 0.42
C PHE A 620 -49.29 13.95 -0.71
N ASN A 621 -48.44 14.71 -1.39
CA ASN A 621 -48.82 15.57 -2.52
C ASN A 621 -49.36 14.77 -3.70
N PHE A 622 -48.79 13.59 -3.98
CA PHE A 622 -49.27 12.70 -5.03
C PHE A 622 -50.68 12.16 -4.74
N ILE A 623 -50.96 11.77 -3.48
CA ILE A 623 -52.28 11.32 -3.05
C ILE A 623 -53.31 12.46 -3.13
N ILE A 624 -52.96 13.67 -2.67
CA ILE A 624 -53.81 14.87 -2.81
C ILE A 624 -54.08 15.16 -4.29
N GLY A 625 -53.06 15.11 -5.14
CA GLY A 625 -53.19 15.34 -6.58
C GLY A 625 -54.14 14.35 -7.25
N ILE A 626 -54.05 13.05 -6.92
CA ILE A 626 -55.02 12.04 -7.40
C ILE A 626 -56.43 12.34 -6.89
N GLY A 627 -56.56 12.74 -5.62
CA GLY A 627 -57.84 13.15 -5.04
C GLY A 627 -58.47 14.33 -5.76
N ALA A 628 -57.70 15.39 -6.01
CA ALA A 628 -58.12 16.58 -6.73
C ALA A 628 -58.46 16.29 -8.20
N LEU A 629 -57.70 15.42 -8.87
CA LEU A 629 -57.94 15.04 -10.27
C LEU A 629 -59.19 14.15 -10.41
N ARG A 630 -59.45 13.28 -9.43
CA ARG A 630 -60.72 12.53 -9.32
C ARG A 630 -61.89 13.47 -9.03
N TRP A 631 -61.72 14.45 -8.15
CA TRP A 631 -62.73 15.47 -7.86
C TRP A 631 -63.06 16.32 -9.10
N TRP A 632 -62.03 16.76 -9.85
CA TRP A 632 -62.19 17.48 -11.12
C TRP A 632 -62.91 16.63 -12.17
N LYS A 633 -62.51 15.37 -12.36
CA LYS A 633 -63.16 14.48 -13.34
C LYS A 633 -64.57 14.05 -12.92
N GLY A 634 -64.88 14.10 -11.63
CA GLY A 634 -66.19 13.77 -11.06
C GLY A 634 -67.14 14.97 -10.91
N THR A 635 -66.69 16.19 -11.19
CA THR A 635 -67.57 17.37 -11.19
C THR A 635 -68.33 17.42 -12.53
N PRO A 636 -69.68 17.40 -12.54
CA PRO A 636 -70.45 17.53 -13.77
C PRO A 636 -70.10 18.88 -14.41
N ARG A 637 -69.73 18.88 -15.70
CA ARG A 637 -69.68 20.12 -16.47
C ARG A 637 -71.11 20.63 -16.59
N SER A 638 -71.43 21.72 -15.90
CA SER A 638 -72.65 22.47 -16.19
C SER A 638 -72.55 22.97 -17.63
N GLU A 639 -73.41 22.46 -18.50
CA GLU A 639 -73.65 23.03 -19.82
C GLU A 639 -74.09 24.49 -19.66
N VAL A 640 -73.39 25.39 -20.33
CA VAL A 640 -73.82 26.76 -20.63
C VAL A 640 -73.86 26.90 -22.15
#